data_AF-A0A518D2D7-F1
#
_entry.id   AF-A0A518D2D7-F1
#
_cell.length_a   1.000
_cell.length_b   1.000
_cell.length_c   1.000
_cell.angle_alpha   90.00
_cell.angle_beta   90.00
_cell.angle_gamma   90.00
#
_symmetry.space_group_name_H-M   'P 1'
#
loop_
_entity.id
_entity.type
_entity.pdbx_description
1 polymer ?
#
loop_
_entity_poly.entity_id
_entity_poly.type
_entity_poly.pdbx_seq_one_letter_code
_entity_poly.pdbx_strand_id
1 'polypeptide(L)'
;MKRFLRPVLIVLGVLGFTGYFAFSTFLFSPIEGDYEFDVATLVPRDVDMFAARADLVGAFDAELGLRRAKDLADGPFGQLASEPAFADLATKYAELRATIAEQLAQLPVSTHPLAAFGGSDLGVAAYFDRDVPGGTEWVALGRCNWVGKAAYAALERPGLFGLDAQGFTATKTDGVIALSGGELVEPLYFTRINDVIVISNGPDLPATARTLERTKGQESFFVSPRYHDEIAKRASDSGDDLELFVRSDHLPELLGVEGAFPDPRSPDFMEALLGRLVSLGAVSEVAGTLALDSGLAALALGGSWDISALTDDQRRIYRRKAVDQRTVVKRVGQLAPADAFLVVYLDIDLGELLRQIVNSAERAMIDNLETEIIQPIFGYATIDPLISDLEAAFKDRIAIIIGPNRYPLLESDAPNDGRATLAWAIALWVDDVNLLYSTEPGRAALLNRLEDARNAPRLGLQGRDGAPGIYTNKGEGGFPLTEYWSPFVTGTGHVATGVSQDVFVVTNNFRMIGELFKGLAGSEESTLAGRDDFTAMMGSGLDAISAMVWMDPAAVRGDLEKVLVQRAQDDVLSLIDWDVERPRIEKKLLAQHFPNEVWGNLSSLEVGAQLETLVLDEIDVFREQFRAEHMPKMVEDIDRHLTYLAGIERALVALELADKEFEIDARFVLDSKASKP
;
A
#
# COMPACT_ATOMS: atom_id res chain seq x y z
N MET A 1 -35.38 29.58 61.85
CA MET A 1 -34.75 28.88 60.71
C MET A 1 -35.76 28.12 59.83
N LYS A 2 -36.55 27.16 60.34
CA LYS A 2 -37.55 26.40 59.54
C LYS A 2 -38.66 27.23 58.84
N ARG A 3 -39.02 28.42 59.35
CA ARG A 3 -40.04 29.30 58.76
C ARG A 3 -39.59 30.09 57.51
N PHE A 4 -38.28 30.31 57.34
CA PHE A 4 -37.71 30.99 56.17
C PHE A 4 -37.28 30.01 55.08
N LEU A 5 -36.84 28.81 55.48
CA LEU A 5 -36.38 27.77 54.55
C LEU A 5 -37.51 27.28 53.63
N ARG A 6 -38.73 27.17 54.15
CA ARG A 6 -39.89 26.65 53.41
C ARG A 6 -40.33 27.55 52.24
N PRO A 7 -40.54 28.87 52.41
CA PRO A 7 -40.83 29.75 51.27
C PRO A 7 -39.65 29.87 50.31
N VAL A 8 -38.41 29.85 50.78
CA VAL A 8 -37.22 29.84 49.89
C VAL A 8 -37.15 28.56 49.06
N LEU A 9 -37.43 27.39 49.63
CA LEU A 9 -37.50 26.12 48.90
C LEU A 9 -38.69 26.06 47.94
N ILE A 10 -39.83 26.67 48.28
CA ILE A 10 -40.97 26.79 47.36
C ILE A 10 -40.61 27.71 46.20
N VAL A 11 -39.98 28.86 46.46
CA VAL A 11 -39.53 29.78 45.39
C VAL A 11 -38.45 29.14 44.53
N LEU A 12 -37.47 28.45 45.11
CA LEU A 12 -36.47 27.69 44.35
C LEU A 12 -37.09 26.53 43.58
N GLY A 13 -38.10 25.85 44.15
CA GLY A 13 -38.83 24.78 43.48
C GLY A 13 -39.66 25.31 42.31
N VAL A 14 -40.33 26.46 42.47
CA VAL A 14 -41.10 27.12 41.41
C VAL A 14 -40.16 27.68 40.34
N LEU A 15 -39.07 28.34 40.71
CA LEU A 15 -38.07 28.86 39.76
C LEU A 15 -37.35 27.72 39.03
N GLY A 16 -37.01 26.65 39.75
CA GLY A 16 -36.41 25.45 39.18
C GLY A 16 -37.35 24.72 38.23
N PHE A 17 -38.62 24.55 38.61
CA PHE A 17 -39.64 23.94 37.74
C PHE A 17 -39.97 24.83 36.54
N THR A 18 -40.16 26.14 36.74
CA THR A 18 -40.46 27.09 35.66
C THR A 18 -39.26 27.24 34.72
N GLY A 19 -38.05 27.28 35.26
CA GLY A 19 -36.80 27.29 34.50
C GLY A 19 -36.59 26.01 33.71
N TYR A 20 -36.82 24.84 34.32
CA TYR A 20 -36.79 23.54 33.66
C TYR A 20 -37.85 23.44 32.56
N PHE A 21 -39.08 23.86 32.84
CA PHE A 21 -40.19 23.80 31.90
C PHE A 21 -39.95 24.75 30.72
N ALA A 22 -39.49 25.98 30.98
CA ALA A 22 -39.07 26.90 29.94
C ALA A 22 -37.92 26.32 29.12
N PHE A 23 -36.85 25.85 29.75
CA PHE A 23 -35.71 25.25 29.06
C PHE A 23 -36.13 24.07 28.18
N SER A 24 -36.88 23.11 28.72
CA SER A 24 -37.39 21.94 27.97
C SER A 24 -38.38 22.30 26.86
N THR A 25 -39.15 23.37 27.03
CA THR A 25 -40.11 23.84 26.01
C THR A 25 -39.41 24.61 24.87
N PHE A 26 -38.33 25.34 25.16
CA PHE A 26 -37.66 26.22 24.20
C PHE A 26 -36.38 25.62 23.58
N LEU A 27 -35.75 24.66 24.25
CA LEU A 27 -34.49 24.05 23.83
C LEU A 27 -34.65 22.54 23.66
N PHE A 28 -34.39 21.75 24.70
CA PHE A 28 -34.48 20.29 24.72
C PHE A 28 -34.67 19.80 26.16
N SER A 29 -35.09 18.55 26.34
CA SER A 29 -35.25 17.96 27.66
C SER A 29 -33.86 17.71 28.29
N PRO A 30 -33.54 18.28 29.47
CA PRO A 30 -32.26 18.02 30.15
C PRO A 30 -32.09 16.57 30.62
N ILE A 31 -33.17 15.77 30.58
CA ILE A 31 -33.23 14.36 30.98
C ILE A 31 -33.38 13.46 29.74
N GLU A 32 -33.26 14.02 28.53
CA GLU A 32 -33.15 13.22 27.30
C GLU A 32 -31.88 12.38 27.37
N GLY A 33 -32.02 11.06 27.21
CA GLY A 33 -30.89 10.14 27.18
C GLY A 33 -30.08 10.29 25.89
N ASP A 34 -28.92 9.65 25.88
CA ASP A 34 -28.08 9.58 24.71
C ASP A 34 -28.62 8.53 23.73
N TYR A 35 -28.28 8.66 22.46
CA TYR A 35 -28.57 7.66 21.44
C TYR A 35 -27.78 6.39 21.76
N GLU A 36 -28.51 5.31 22.02
CA GLU A 36 -27.95 4.07 22.56
C GLU A 36 -27.21 3.22 21.52
N PHE A 37 -27.33 3.55 20.23
CA PHE A 37 -26.77 2.77 19.12
C PHE A 37 -25.65 3.52 18.38
N ASP A 38 -24.92 2.79 17.54
CA ASP A 38 -23.91 3.34 16.64
C ASP A 38 -24.51 4.31 15.61
N VAL A 39 -23.78 5.35 15.20
CA VAL A 39 -24.24 6.30 14.17
C VAL A 39 -24.50 5.62 12.81
N ALA A 40 -23.84 4.51 12.50
CA ALA A 40 -24.09 3.68 11.32
C ALA A 40 -25.52 3.09 11.31
N THR A 41 -26.22 3.05 12.45
CA THR A 41 -27.64 2.64 12.49
C THR A 41 -28.60 3.69 11.92
N LEU A 42 -28.12 4.91 11.73
CA LEU A 42 -28.86 6.02 11.15
C LEU A 42 -28.49 6.26 9.68
N VAL A 43 -27.58 5.44 9.13
CA VAL A 43 -27.15 5.49 7.73
C VAL A 43 -27.89 4.43 6.92
N PRO A 44 -28.46 4.75 5.74
CA PRO A 44 -29.10 3.76 4.88
C PRO A 44 -28.15 2.66 4.44
N ARG A 45 -28.66 1.45 4.21
CA ARG A 45 -27.84 0.30 3.81
C ARG A 45 -27.20 0.43 2.42
N ASP A 46 -27.82 1.20 1.53
CA ASP A 46 -27.48 1.28 0.10
C ASP A 46 -26.58 2.47 -0.27
N VAL A 47 -26.00 3.17 0.72
CA VAL A 47 -25.02 4.25 0.49
C VAL A 47 -23.84 3.78 -0.36
N ASP A 48 -23.20 4.71 -1.06
CA ASP A 48 -22.03 4.42 -1.89
C ASP A 48 -20.71 4.63 -1.14
N MET A 49 -20.74 5.45 -0.09
CA MET A 49 -19.62 5.69 0.80
C MET A 49 -20.09 5.77 2.25
N PHE A 50 -19.30 5.23 3.15
CA PHE A 50 -19.41 5.46 4.60
C PHE A 50 -18.02 5.57 5.22
N ALA A 51 -17.84 6.52 6.13
CA ALA A 51 -16.66 6.63 6.96
C ALA A 51 -17.07 7.07 8.37
N ALA A 52 -16.55 6.42 9.41
CA ALA A 52 -16.84 6.83 10.78
C ALA A 52 -15.63 6.68 11.69
N ARG A 53 -15.59 7.48 12.74
CA ARG A 53 -14.58 7.38 13.79
C ARG A 53 -15.14 7.86 15.12
N ALA A 54 -14.92 7.06 16.16
CA ALA A 54 -15.12 7.47 17.54
C ALA A 54 -13.91 8.26 18.09
N ASP A 55 -14.15 9.02 19.15
CA ASP A 55 -13.12 9.81 19.86
C ASP A 55 -12.27 10.74 18.98
N LEU A 56 -12.91 11.49 18.07
CA LEU A 56 -12.23 12.54 17.31
C LEU A 56 -11.58 13.61 18.20
N VAL A 57 -12.10 13.88 19.41
CA VAL A 57 -11.41 14.77 20.36
C VAL A 57 -10.09 14.21 20.88
N GLY A 58 -9.91 12.88 20.87
CA GLY A 58 -8.64 12.21 21.15
C GLY A 58 -7.66 12.27 19.97
N ALA A 59 -8.14 12.35 18.73
CA ALA A 59 -7.31 12.45 17.53
C ALA A 59 -6.95 13.90 17.15
N PHE A 60 -7.85 14.86 17.38
CA PHE A 60 -7.73 16.25 16.95
C PHE A 60 -7.83 17.25 18.10
N ASP A 61 -7.17 18.40 17.94
CA ASP A 61 -7.24 19.53 18.86
C ASP A 61 -8.44 20.46 18.59
N ALA A 62 -8.51 21.58 19.32
CA ALA A 62 -9.60 22.55 19.21
C ALA A 62 -9.67 23.30 17.89
N GLU A 63 -8.55 23.38 17.17
CA GLU A 63 -8.43 23.99 15.86
C GLU A 63 -8.53 22.95 14.75
N LEU A 64 -8.98 21.72 15.06
CA LEU A 64 -8.99 20.57 14.15
C LEU A 64 -7.57 20.19 13.67
N GLY A 65 -6.52 20.58 14.38
CA GLY A 65 -5.17 20.06 14.14
C GLY A 65 -5.07 18.61 14.60
N LEU A 66 -4.44 17.73 13.82
CA LEU A 66 -4.13 16.39 14.30
C LEU A 66 -3.19 16.52 15.52
N ARG A 67 -3.55 15.94 16.66
CA ARG A 67 -2.78 16.12 17.91
C ARG A 67 -1.34 15.61 17.80
N ARG A 68 -1.12 14.59 16.98
CA ARG A 68 0.20 14.02 16.67
C ARG A 68 0.84 14.60 15.41
N ALA A 69 0.33 15.72 14.88
CA ALA A 69 0.91 16.35 13.67
C ALA A 69 2.38 16.68 13.85
N LYS A 70 2.78 17.16 15.04
CA LYS A 70 4.18 17.47 15.34
C LYS A 70 5.04 16.21 15.39
N ASP A 71 4.57 15.14 16.02
CA ASP A 71 5.29 13.86 16.09
C ASP A 71 5.49 13.26 14.70
N LEU A 72 4.48 13.38 13.82
CA LEU A 72 4.58 12.98 12.42
C LEU A 72 5.58 13.86 11.65
N ALA A 73 5.52 15.19 11.84
CA ALA A 73 6.39 16.16 11.18
C ALA A 73 7.86 16.07 11.59
N ASP A 74 8.12 15.85 12.88
CA ASP A 74 9.47 15.64 13.44
C ASP A 74 9.97 14.21 13.21
N GLY A 75 9.07 13.31 12.83
CA GLY A 75 9.33 11.91 12.53
C GLY A 75 9.81 11.65 11.10
N PRO A 76 10.15 10.39 10.79
CA PRO A 76 10.63 9.96 9.47
C PRO A 76 9.62 10.20 8.34
N PHE A 77 8.32 10.27 8.67
CA PHE A 77 7.24 10.54 7.71
C PHE A 77 6.93 12.03 7.54
N GLY A 78 7.65 12.93 8.23
CA GLY A 78 7.33 14.36 8.20
C GLY A 78 7.46 15.00 6.82
N GLN A 79 8.36 14.48 5.99
CA GLN A 79 8.52 14.91 4.60
C GLN A 79 7.46 14.31 3.66
N LEU A 80 6.70 13.29 4.08
CA LEU A 80 5.63 12.71 3.26
C LEU A 80 4.56 13.75 2.93
N ALA A 81 4.28 14.67 3.88
CA ALA A 81 3.35 15.78 3.66
C ALA A 81 3.81 16.78 2.58
N SER A 82 5.10 16.77 2.23
CA SER A 82 5.67 17.60 1.17
C SER A 82 5.73 16.92 -0.20
N GLU A 83 5.44 15.61 -0.27
CA GLU A 83 5.34 14.91 -1.54
C GLU A 83 4.16 15.46 -2.36
N PRO A 84 4.30 15.64 -3.68
CA PRO A 84 3.26 16.27 -4.51
C PRO A 84 1.87 15.65 -4.34
N ALA A 85 1.81 14.32 -4.16
CA ALA A 85 0.58 13.56 -3.95
C ALA A 85 -0.16 13.96 -2.65
N PHE A 86 0.56 14.34 -1.59
CA PHE A 86 -0.02 14.71 -0.30
C PHE A 86 -0.04 16.22 -0.06
N ALA A 87 0.82 16.98 -0.74
CA ALA A 87 0.97 18.42 -0.55
C ALA A 87 -0.30 19.19 -0.92
N ASP A 88 -1.00 18.80 -1.99
CA ASP A 88 -2.28 19.41 -2.38
C ASP A 88 -3.36 19.16 -1.30
N LEU A 89 -3.47 17.92 -0.81
CA LEU A 89 -4.41 17.56 0.24
C LEU A 89 -4.08 18.27 1.56
N ALA A 90 -2.81 18.34 1.94
CA ALA A 90 -2.35 19.07 3.12
C ALA A 90 -2.65 20.57 3.01
N THR A 91 -2.48 21.16 1.82
CA THR A 91 -2.78 22.58 1.56
C THR A 91 -4.28 22.84 1.66
N LYS A 92 -5.10 22.04 0.96
CA LYS A 92 -6.57 22.11 1.04
C LYS A 92 -7.07 21.95 2.47
N TYR A 93 -6.49 21.01 3.22
CA TYR A 93 -6.82 20.81 4.63
C TYR A 93 -6.47 22.03 5.48
N ALA A 94 -5.28 22.60 5.31
CA ALA A 94 -4.83 23.78 6.04
C ALA A 94 -5.70 25.02 5.71
N GLU A 95 -6.06 25.22 4.46
CA GLU A 95 -6.98 26.27 4.01
C GLU A 95 -8.36 26.11 4.65
N LEU A 96 -8.94 24.91 4.58
CA LEU A 96 -10.22 24.60 5.22
C LEU A 96 -10.17 24.86 6.73
N ARG A 97 -9.11 24.43 7.40
CA ARG A 97 -8.90 24.66 8.83
C ARG A 97 -8.86 26.16 9.16
N ALA A 98 -8.14 26.93 8.36
CA ALA A 98 -8.04 28.38 8.55
C ALA A 98 -9.40 29.07 8.36
N THR A 99 -10.17 28.67 7.35
CA THR A 99 -11.54 29.16 7.14
C THR A 99 -12.45 28.83 8.31
N ILE A 100 -12.42 27.59 8.81
CA ILE A 100 -13.20 27.17 9.98
C ILE A 100 -12.79 27.98 11.22
N ALA A 101 -11.49 28.16 11.45
CA ALA A 101 -10.99 28.93 12.59
C ALA A 101 -11.42 30.40 12.53
N GLU A 102 -11.38 31.03 11.36
CA GLU A 102 -11.86 32.40 11.15
C GLU A 102 -13.36 32.53 11.44
N GLN A 103 -14.17 31.59 10.94
CA GLN A 103 -15.61 31.56 11.19
C GLN A 103 -15.94 31.35 12.67
N LEU A 104 -15.24 30.42 13.34
CA LEU A 104 -15.41 30.17 14.77
C LEU A 104 -15.02 31.39 15.63
N ALA A 105 -14.01 32.16 15.22
CA ALA A 105 -13.59 33.37 15.92
C ALA A 105 -14.64 34.50 15.88
N GLN A 106 -15.55 34.48 14.90
CA GLN A 106 -16.66 35.44 14.80
C GLN A 106 -17.83 35.11 15.73
N LEU A 107 -17.85 33.91 16.34
CA LEU A 107 -18.92 33.51 17.23
C LEU A 107 -18.84 34.25 18.58
N PRO A 108 -19.98 34.67 19.15
CA PRO A 108 -20.03 35.38 20.43
C PRO A 108 -19.63 34.51 21.64
N VAL A 109 -19.50 33.19 21.45
CA VAL A 109 -19.10 32.22 22.48
C VAL A 109 -18.00 31.33 21.89
N SER A 110 -16.82 31.32 22.53
CA SER A 110 -15.73 30.43 22.14
C SER A 110 -16.15 28.98 22.37
N THR A 111 -16.31 28.22 21.28
CA THR A 111 -16.79 26.85 21.31
C THR A 111 -15.79 25.97 20.58
N HIS A 112 -15.35 24.88 21.23
CA HIS A 112 -14.57 23.86 20.56
C HIS A 112 -15.51 23.08 19.62
N PRO A 113 -15.27 23.08 18.30
CA PRO A 113 -16.21 22.54 17.31
C PRO A 113 -16.48 21.05 17.56
N LEU A 114 -15.43 20.24 17.74
CA LEU A 114 -15.59 18.82 18.07
C LEU A 114 -16.29 18.57 19.41
N ALA A 115 -16.12 19.45 20.40
CA ALA A 115 -16.87 19.30 21.64
C ALA A 115 -18.39 19.52 21.42
N ALA A 116 -18.76 20.40 20.50
CA ALA A 116 -20.15 20.67 20.16
C ALA A 116 -20.76 19.61 19.24
N PHE A 117 -19.99 19.06 18.30
CA PHE A 117 -20.46 18.11 17.29
C PHE A 117 -19.34 17.16 16.84
N GLY A 118 -19.59 15.86 16.83
CA GLY A 118 -18.72 14.86 16.21
C GLY A 118 -17.52 14.42 17.06
N GLY A 119 -17.25 15.08 18.19
CA GLY A 119 -16.05 14.80 18.99
C GLY A 119 -16.00 13.41 19.59
N SER A 120 -17.13 12.90 20.10
CA SER A 120 -17.19 11.54 20.63
C SER A 120 -17.38 10.50 19.53
N ASP A 121 -18.08 10.87 18.45
CA ASP A 121 -18.49 9.97 17.38
C ASP A 121 -18.97 10.81 16.19
N LEU A 122 -18.39 10.55 15.02
CA LEU A 122 -18.73 11.18 13.76
C LEU A 122 -18.77 10.12 12.66
N GLY A 123 -19.92 10.03 11.99
CA GLY A 123 -20.10 9.30 10.74
C GLY A 123 -20.36 10.23 9.57
N VAL A 124 -19.83 9.89 8.41
CA VAL A 124 -20.13 10.53 7.12
C VAL A 124 -20.57 9.45 6.16
N ALA A 125 -21.65 9.70 5.42
CA ALA A 125 -22.10 8.81 4.36
C ALA A 125 -22.49 9.61 3.12
N ALA A 126 -22.43 8.99 1.95
CA ALA A 126 -22.79 9.66 0.71
C ALA A 126 -23.41 8.72 -0.34
N TYR A 127 -24.22 9.33 -1.20
CA TYR A 127 -24.58 8.82 -2.52
C TYR A 127 -23.89 9.65 -3.59
N PHE A 128 -23.33 8.98 -4.59
CA PHE A 128 -22.80 9.64 -5.78
C PHE A 128 -23.87 9.72 -6.88
N ASP A 129 -23.60 10.48 -7.94
CA ASP A 129 -24.46 10.68 -9.11
C ASP A 129 -25.93 11.02 -8.82
N ARG A 130 -26.17 11.85 -7.79
CA ARG A 130 -27.51 12.32 -7.41
C ARG A 130 -27.87 13.66 -8.06
N ASP A 131 -29.17 13.92 -8.17
CA ASP A 131 -29.73 15.22 -8.61
C ASP A 131 -29.65 16.25 -7.47
N VAL A 132 -28.43 16.47 -6.98
CA VAL A 132 -28.06 17.50 -6.01
C VAL A 132 -26.87 18.28 -6.58
N PRO A 133 -26.65 19.52 -6.15
CA PRO A 133 -25.51 20.27 -6.64
C PRO A 133 -24.18 19.58 -6.28
N GLY A 134 -23.23 19.59 -7.22
CA GLY A 134 -21.98 18.84 -7.10
C GLY A 134 -22.13 17.33 -7.33
N GLY A 135 -23.33 16.83 -7.65
CA GLY A 135 -23.56 15.42 -8.01
C GLY A 135 -23.46 14.42 -6.86
N THR A 136 -23.16 14.86 -5.64
CA THR A 136 -22.96 13.98 -4.47
C THR A 136 -23.88 14.44 -3.33
N GLU A 137 -24.78 13.56 -2.89
CA GLU A 137 -25.59 13.80 -1.69
C GLU A 137 -24.86 13.20 -0.49
N TRP A 138 -24.50 14.02 0.50
CA TRP A 138 -23.75 13.59 1.68
C TRP A 138 -24.53 13.87 2.95
N VAL A 139 -24.20 13.11 4.00
CA VAL A 139 -24.71 13.32 5.36
C VAL A 139 -23.56 13.18 6.37
N ALA A 140 -23.53 14.09 7.34
CA ALA A 140 -22.66 14.03 8.50
C ALA A 140 -23.53 13.82 9.75
N LEU A 141 -23.23 12.77 10.50
CA LEU A 141 -23.91 12.36 11.74
C LEU A 141 -22.92 12.50 12.90
N GLY A 142 -23.12 13.51 13.73
CA GLY A 142 -22.22 13.77 14.85
C GLY A 142 -22.95 13.73 16.17
N ARG A 143 -22.42 12.96 17.13
CA ARG A 143 -22.85 13.06 18.53
C ARG A 143 -22.49 14.44 19.09
N CYS A 144 -23.41 15.02 19.84
CA CYS A 144 -23.37 16.42 20.24
C CYS A 144 -23.63 16.59 21.74
N ASN A 145 -22.91 17.52 22.35
CA ASN A 145 -23.15 17.88 23.74
C ASN A 145 -24.35 18.86 23.86
N TRP A 146 -24.58 19.39 25.06
CA TRP A 146 -25.67 20.34 25.31
C TRP A 146 -25.60 21.62 24.45
N VAL A 147 -24.41 22.05 24.04
CA VAL A 147 -24.21 23.22 23.16
C VAL A 147 -24.70 22.90 21.76
N GLY A 148 -24.33 21.74 21.21
CA GLY A 148 -24.84 21.27 19.91
C GLY A 148 -26.36 21.13 19.91
N LYS A 149 -26.93 20.50 20.95
CA LYS A 149 -28.39 20.39 21.13
C LYS A 149 -29.06 21.77 21.16
N ALA A 150 -28.46 22.75 21.84
CA ALA A 150 -28.97 24.13 21.88
C ALA A 150 -28.86 24.84 20.52
N ALA A 151 -27.78 24.61 19.77
CA ALA A 151 -27.60 25.16 18.43
C ALA A 151 -28.67 24.63 17.46
N TYR A 152 -28.97 23.33 17.49
CA TYR A 152 -30.07 22.77 16.71
C TYR A 152 -31.43 23.37 17.11
N ALA A 153 -31.69 23.53 18.42
CA ALA A 153 -32.93 24.15 18.88
C ALA A 153 -33.07 25.62 18.43
N ALA A 154 -31.96 26.33 18.23
CA ALA A 154 -31.97 27.68 17.66
C ALA A 154 -32.45 27.70 16.20
N LEU A 155 -32.11 26.67 15.41
CA LEU A 155 -32.59 26.50 14.03
C LEU A 155 -34.11 26.24 13.98
N GLU A 156 -34.69 25.60 15.01
CA GLU A 156 -36.14 25.40 15.07
C GLU A 156 -36.92 26.70 15.31
N ARG A 157 -36.24 27.73 15.83
CA ARG A 157 -36.86 29.00 16.22
C ARG A 157 -35.98 30.19 15.81
N PRO A 158 -35.77 30.41 14.50
CA PRO A 158 -34.79 31.36 13.98
C PRO A 158 -34.97 32.78 14.52
N GLY A 159 -36.22 33.23 14.68
CA GLY A 159 -36.54 34.56 15.22
C GLY A 159 -36.21 34.78 16.70
N LEU A 160 -36.07 33.72 17.52
CA LEU A 160 -35.65 33.85 18.92
C LEU A 160 -34.15 34.09 19.07
N PHE A 161 -33.36 33.65 18.09
CA PHE A 161 -31.90 33.70 18.12
C PHE A 161 -31.30 34.69 17.11
N GLY A 162 -32.15 35.40 16.38
CA GLY A 162 -31.74 36.45 15.44
C GLY A 162 -31.07 35.91 14.16
N LEU A 163 -31.35 34.66 13.77
CA LEU A 163 -30.81 34.08 12.54
C LEU A 163 -31.28 34.86 11.29
N ASP A 164 -32.53 35.34 11.31
CA ASP A 164 -33.09 36.17 10.23
C ASP A 164 -32.30 37.49 10.06
N ALA A 165 -31.80 38.06 11.17
CA ALA A 165 -31.00 39.29 11.14
C ALA A 165 -29.58 39.05 10.58
N GLN A 166 -29.13 37.80 10.54
CA GLN A 166 -27.88 37.36 9.93
C GLN A 166 -28.09 36.91 8.47
N GLY A 167 -29.31 37.04 7.92
CA GLY A 167 -29.63 36.70 6.54
C GLY A 167 -29.95 35.22 6.31
N PHE A 168 -30.09 34.42 7.36
CA PHE A 168 -30.48 33.02 7.27
C PHE A 168 -32.00 32.86 7.31
N THR A 169 -32.51 31.86 6.61
CA THR A 169 -33.92 31.42 6.63
C THR A 169 -33.95 29.94 6.99
N ALA A 170 -34.66 29.58 8.08
CA ALA A 170 -34.84 28.19 8.49
C ALA A 170 -36.31 27.79 8.31
N THR A 171 -36.57 26.76 7.50
CA THR A 171 -37.91 26.21 7.26
C THR A 171 -37.98 24.75 7.69
N LYS A 172 -38.99 24.40 8.52
CA LYS A 172 -39.14 23.04 9.06
C LYS A 172 -40.26 22.29 8.32
N THR A 173 -39.91 21.17 7.69
CA THR A 173 -40.84 20.27 6.99
C THR A 173 -40.62 18.86 7.47
N ASP A 174 -41.67 18.20 7.98
CA ASP A 174 -41.63 16.85 8.56
C ASP A 174 -40.51 16.62 9.60
N GLY A 175 -40.09 17.72 10.24
CA GLY A 175 -39.02 17.84 11.23
C GLY A 175 -37.59 17.62 10.70
N VAL A 176 -37.40 17.87 9.41
CA VAL A 176 -36.13 18.30 8.84
C VAL A 176 -36.17 19.82 8.70
N ILE A 177 -35.09 20.51 9.03
CA ILE A 177 -34.96 21.96 8.90
C ILE A 177 -34.07 22.26 7.71
N ALA A 178 -34.59 22.96 6.70
CA ALA A 178 -33.80 23.51 5.61
C ALA A 178 -33.34 24.92 5.98
N LEU A 179 -32.02 25.11 6.09
CA LEU A 179 -31.35 26.39 6.32
C LEU A 179 -30.81 26.92 4.99
N SER A 180 -31.18 28.14 4.62
CA SER A 180 -30.70 28.81 3.41
C SER A 180 -30.39 30.28 3.68
N GLY A 181 -29.69 30.95 2.76
CA GLY A 181 -29.26 32.35 2.92
C GLY A 181 -27.94 32.46 3.70
N GLY A 182 -27.59 33.68 4.14
CA GLY A 182 -26.38 33.94 4.94
C GLY A 182 -25.08 33.42 4.31
N GLU A 183 -24.86 33.75 3.04
CA GLU A 183 -23.70 33.33 2.23
C GLU A 183 -23.61 31.82 1.90
N LEU A 184 -24.57 31.00 2.35
CA LEU A 184 -24.66 29.61 1.91
C LEU A 184 -24.88 29.57 0.40
N VAL A 185 -23.98 28.87 -0.31
CA VAL A 185 -24.11 28.60 -1.74
C VAL A 185 -25.39 27.81 -2.01
N GLU A 186 -25.70 26.87 -1.10
CA GLU A 186 -26.83 25.95 -1.19
C GLU A 186 -27.49 25.71 0.17
N PRO A 187 -28.77 25.30 0.20
CA PRO A 187 -29.43 24.95 1.44
C PRO A 187 -28.78 23.75 2.14
N LEU A 188 -28.66 23.82 3.47
CA LEU A 188 -28.28 22.70 4.31
C LEU A 188 -29.51 22.17 5.06
N TYR A 189 -29.58 20.86 5.24
CA TYR A 189 -30.69 20.17 5.86
C TYR A 189 -30.26 19.57 7.19
N PHE A 190 -31.04 19.83 8.23
CA PHE A 190 -30.73 19.44 9.59
C PHE A 190 -31.84 18.60 10.19
N THR A 191 -31.49 17.55 10.91
CA THR A 191 -32.38 16.94 11.89
C THR A 191 -31.62 16.53 13.15
N ARG A 192 -32.36 16.16 14.20
CA ARG A 192 -31.79 15.73 15.47
C ARG A 192 -32.50 14.48 15.98
N ILE A 193 -31.71 13.50 16.39
CA ILE A 193 -32.12 12.23 16.96
C ILE A 193 -31.39 12.09 18.30
N ASN A 194 -32.07 12.36 19.41
CA ASN A 194 -31.44 12.46 20.74
C ASN A 194 -30.21 13.40 20.74
N ASP A 195 -29.03 12.88 21.05
CA ASP A 195 -27.73 13.57 21.01
C ASP A 195 -27.04 13.52 19.65
N VAL A 196 -27.64 12.94 18.61
CA VAL A 196 -27.06 12.95 17.25
C VAL A 196 -27.69 14.07 16.43
N ILE A 197 -26.85 14.97 15.91
CA ILE A 197 -27.25 15.92 14.88
C ILE A 197 -26.89 15.31 13.52
N VAL A 198 -27.82 15.43 12.58
CA VAL A 198 -27.67 14.95 11.21
C VAL A 198 -27.71 16.17 10.29
N ILE A 199 -26.64 16.38 9.53
CA ILE A 199 -26.45 17.52 8.62
C ILE A 199 -26.26 16.97 7.21
N SER A 200 -26.93 17.51 6.22
CA SER A 200 -26.81 17.06 4.82
C SER A 200 -26.97 18.23 3.84
N ASN A 201 -26.44 18.07 2.62
CA ASN A 201 -26.74 18.96 1.49
C ASN A 201 -28.03 18.57 0.74
N GLY A 202 -28.68 17.46 1.12
CA GLY A 202 -29.96 17.00 0.58
C GLY A 202 -31.01 16.74 1.67
N PRO A 203 -32.31 16.77 1.33
CA PRO A 203 -33.38 16.50 2.30
C PRO A 203 -33.58 15.01 2.60
N ASP A 204 -33.13 14.11 1.71
CA ASP A 204 -33.52 12.70 1.73
C ASP A 204 -32.76 11.90 2.80
N LEU A 205 -31.45 12.09 2.92
CA LEU A 205 -30.63 11.44 3.96
C LEU A 205 -31.09 11.77 5.39
N PRO A 206 -31.33 13.04 5.79
CA PRO A 206 -31.89 13.37 7.11
C PRO A 206 -33.27 12.76 7.37
N ALA A 207 -34.15 12.75 6.37
CA ALA A 207 -35.47 12.13 6.50
C ALA A 207 -35.36 10.60 6.67
N THR A 208 -34.41 9.97 5.98
CA THR A 208 -34.15 8.53 6.07
C THR A 208 -33.57 8.16 7.43
N ALA A 209 -32.63 8.94 7.98
CA ALA A 209 -32.08 8.73 9.33
C ALA A 209 -33.18 8.66 10.40
N ARG A 210 -34.20 9.52 10.31
CA ARG A 210 -35.36 9.47 11.24
C ARG A 210 -36.24 8.24 11.04
N THR A 211 -36.35 7.77 9.80
CA THR A 211 -37.09 6.54 9.50
C THR A 211 -36.34 5.32 10.05
N LEU A 212 -35.01 5.32 9.94
CA LEU A 212 -34.15 4.30 10.53
C LEU A 212 -34.23 4.29 12.06
N GLU A 213 -34.23 5.46 12.72
CA GLU A 213 -34.45 5.52 14.18
C GLU A 213 -35.78 4.87 14.60
N ARG A 214 -36.88 5.21 13.92
CA ARG A 214 -38.22 4.64 14.21
C ARG A 214 -38.28 3.12 14.01
N THR A 215 -37.45 2.60 13.10
CA THR A 215 -37.34 1.16 12.80
C THR A 215 -36.18 0.49 13.55
N LYS A 216 -35.49 1.21 14.46
CA LYS A 216 -34.33 0.73 15.20
C LYS A 216 -33.20 0.21 14.31
N GLY A 217 -32.96 0.86 13.18
CA GLY A 217 -31.87 0.53 12.25
C GLY A 217 -32.05 -0.77 11.47
N GLN A 218 -33.28 -1.31 11.32
CA GLN A 218 -33.50 -2.58 10.62
C GLN A 218 -33.04 -2.62 9.15
N GLU A 219 -32.95 -1.47 8.50
CA GLU A 219 -32.48 -1.31 7.10
C GLU A 219 -31.23 -0.41 7.02
N SER A 220 -30.48 -0.33 8.11
CA SER A 220 -29.30 0.53 8.17
C SER A 220 -28.04 -0.16 7.65
N PHE A 221 -27.01 0.62 7.38
CA PHE A 221 -25.68 0.11 7.02
C PHE A 221 -25.10 -0.78 8.13
N PHE A 222 -25.29 -0.41 9.40
CA PHE A 222 -24.84 -1.18 10.56
C PHE A 222 -25.31 -2.65 10.60
N VAL A 223 -26.53 -2.93 10.13
CA VAL A 223 -27.07 -4.31 10.13
C VAL A 223 -26.73 -5.08 8.85
N SER A 224 -25.99 -4.46 7.92
CA SER A 224 -25.56 -5.13 6.71
C SER A 224 -24.53 -6.23 7.03
N PRO A 225 -24.55 -7.36 6.30
CA PRO A 225 -23.50 -8.38 6.44
C PRO A 225 -22.10 -7.79 6.27
N ARG A 226 -21.94 -6.86 5.31
CA ARG A 226 -20.67 -6.18 5.01
C ARG A 226 -20.12 -5.43 6.21
N TYR A 227 -20.95 -4.62 6.87
CA TYR A 227 -20.52 -3.90 8.07
C TYR A 227 -20.13 -4.88 9.18
N HIS A 228 -20.94 -5.91 9.40
CA HIS A 228 -20.66 -6.88 10.45
C HIS A 228 -19.38 -7.69 10.20
N ASP A 229 -19.20 -8.18 8.98
CA ASP A 229 -18.11 -9.07 8.61
C ASP A 229 -16.79 -8.31 8.45
N GLU A 230 -16.80 -7.12 7.82
CA GLU A 230 -15.57 -6.41 7.45
C GLU A 230 -15.14 -5.32 8.44
N ILE A 231 -16.10 -4.71 9.17
CA ILE A 231 -15.84 -3.60 10.09
C ILE A 231 -15.97 -4.07 11.53
N ALA A 232 -17.16 -4.49 11.96
CA ALA A 232 -17.43 -4.76 13.37
C ALA A 232 -16.61 -5.92 13.96
N LYS A 233 -16.30 -6.96 13.17
CA LYS A 233 -15.44 -8.08 13.61
C LYS A 233 -13.95 -7.72 13.64
N ARG A 234 -13.53 -6.71 12.89
CA ARG A 234 -12.12 -6.30 12.74
C ARG A 234 -11.77 -5.05 13.53
N ALA A 235 -12.76 -4.43 14.16
CA ALA A 235 -12.57 -3.30 15.06
C ALA A 235 -11.66 -3.69 16.24
N SER A 236 -10.75 -2.80 16.58
CA SER A 236 -9.87 -2.89 17.73
C SER A 236 -10.65 -2.82 19.04
N ASP A 237 -9.99 -3.24 20.14
CA ASP A 237 -10.57 -3.18 21.48
C ASP A 237 -10.81 -1.72 21.96
N SER A 238 -10.12 -0.73 21.39
CA SER A 238 -10.32 0.69 21.74
C SER A 238 -11.60 1.25 21.14
N GLY A 239 -12.04 0.72 20.00
CA GLY A 239 -13.26 1.14 19.31
C GLY A 239 -13.17 2.54 18.68
N ASP A 240 -11.96 3.10 18.54
CA ASP A 240 -11.70 4.41 17.92
C ASP A 240 -11.09 4.30 16.51
N ASP A 241 -11.20 3.11 15.91
CA ASP A 241 -10.78 2.85 14.54
C ASP A 241 -11.50 3.77 13.56
N LEU A 242 -10.81 4.09 12.46
CA LEU A 242 -11.47 4.67 11.30
C LEU A 242 -12.15 3.55 10.53
N GLU A 243 -13.48 3.52 10.57
CA GLU A 243 -14.33 2.64 9.77
C GLU A 243 -14.48 3.21 8.37
N LEU A 244 -14.38 2.36 7.34
CA LEU A 244 -14.43 2.77 5.94
C LEU A 244 -15.28 1.80 5.12
N PHE A 245 -16.04 2.35 4.18
CA PHE A 245 -16.71 1.61 3.12
C PHE A 245 -16.87 2.47 1.88
N VAL A 246 -16.59 1.89 0.71
CA VAL A 246 -16.68 2.55 -0.60
C VAL A 246 -17.13 1.54 -1.66
N ARG A 247 -18.09 1.93 -2.50
CA ARG A 247 -18.46 1.22 -3.73
C ARG A 247 -17.56 1.65 -4.91
N SER A 248 -17.21 0.68 -5.75
CA SER A 248 -16.05 0.79 -6.63
C SER A 248 -16.19 1.68 -7.86
N ASP A 249 -17.40 1.99 -8.30
CA ASP A 249 -17.67 2.92 -9.40
C ASP A 249 -16.97 4.27 -9.20
N HIS A 250 -16.71 4.63 -7.94
CA HIS A 250 -16.07 5.88 -7.55
C HIS A 250 -14.68 5.69 -6.91
N LEU A 251 -14.20 4.45 -6.73
CA LEU A 251 -12.90 4.19 -6.10
C LEU A 251 -11.72 4.73 -6.93
N PRO A 252 -11.66 4.57 -8.28
CA PRO A 252 -10.60 5.18 -9.07
C PRO A 252 -10.58 6.72 -8.99
N GLU A 253 -11.76 7.34 -9.00
CA GLU A 253 -11.90 8.80 -8.87
C GLU A 253 -11.42 9.29 -7.49
N LEU A 254 -11.83 8.60 -6.41
CA LEU A 254 -11.41 8.90 -5.05
C LEU A 254 -9.89 8.73 -4.85
N LEU A 255 -9.29 7.76 -5.53
CA LEU A 255 -7.84 7.53 -5.49
C LEU A 255 -7.06 8.43 -6.45
N GLY A 256 -7.74 9.26 -7.26
CA GLY A 256 -7.11 10.12 -8.27
C GLY A 256 -6.45 9.33 -9.40
N VAL A 257 -6.94 8.11 -9.67
CA VAL A 257 -6.36 7.19 -10.65
C VAL A 257 -7.14 7.25 -11.96
N GLU A 258 -6.48 7.72 -13.01
CA GLU A 258 -7.04 7.73 -14.35
C GLU A 258 -6.77 6.40 -15.08
N GLY A 259 -7.82 5.73 -15.55
CA GLY A 259 -7.71 4.53 -16.37
C GLY A 259 -7.49 3.24 -15.58
N ALA A 260 -6.89 2.23 -16.23
CA ALA A 260 -6.59 0.96 -15.59
C ALA A 260 -5.36 1.11 -14.71
N PHE A 261 -5.49 0.76 -13.43
CA PHE A 261 -4.37 0.76 -12.50
C PHE A 261 -4.33 -0.52 -11.65
N PRO A 262 -3.16 -1.16 -11.55
CA PRO A 262 -1.96 -0.91 -12.37
C PRO A 262 -2.22 -1.15 -13.88
N ASP A 263 -1.51 -0.49 -14.80
CA ASP A 263 -1.75 -0.66 -16.24
C ASP A 263 -1.04 -1.91 -16.79
N PRO A 264 -1.76 -2.97 -17.23
CA PRO A 264 -1.15 -4.17 -17.82
C PRO A 264 -0.38 -3.91 -19.13
N ARG A 265 -0.50 -2.71 -19.71
CA ARG A 265 0.17 -2.28 -20.94
C ARG A 265 1.29 -1.27 -20.70
N SER A 266 1.64 -1.00 -19.44
CA SER A 266 2.76 -0.12 -19.12
C SER A 266 4.05 -0.63 -19.79
N PRO A 267 4.93 0.26 -20.30
CA PRO A 267 6.27 -0.13 -20.70
C PRO A 267 7.14 -0.53 -19.49
N ASP A 268 6.77 -0.13 -18.27
CA ASP A 268 7.42 -0.61 -17.06
C ASP A 268 6.99 -2.06 -16.78
N PHE A 269 7.98 -2.95 -16.64
CA PHE A 269 7.75 -4.37 -16.42
C PHE A 269 6.92 -4.65 -15.14
N MET A 270 7.20 -3.95 -14.04
CA MET A 270 6.54 -4.21 -12.77
C MET A 270 5.09 -3.73 -12.79
N GLU A 271 4.83 -2.55 -13.35
CA GLU A 271 3.48 -2.05 -13.53
C GLU A 271 2.66 -2.96 -14.46
N ALA A 272 3.24 -3.39 -15.59
CA ALA A 272 2.59 -4.33 -16.51
C ALA A 272 2.28 -5.68 -15.84
N LEU A 273 3.23 -6.21 -15.06
CA LEU A 273 3.04 -7.46 -14.33
C LEU A 273 1.94 -7.33 -13.28
N LEU A 274 1.98 -6.27 -12.45
CA LEU A 274 0.97 -6.05 -11.43
C LEU A 274 -0.42 -5.82 -12.05
N GLY A 275 -0.52 -5.12 -13.18
CA GLY A 275 -1.80 -4.88 -13.86
C GLY A 275 -2.40 -6.15 -14.49
N ARG A 276 -1.57 -7.18 -14.73
CA ARG A 276 -2.01 -8.50 -15.16
C ARG A 276 -2.42 -9.39 -13.99
N LEU A 277 -1.78 -9.24 -12.83
CA LEU A 277 -2.08 -10.03 -11.64
C LEU A 277 -3.28 -9.47 -10.85
N VAL A 278 -3.43 -8.15 -10.81
CA VAL A 278 -4.45 -7.43 -10.01
C VAL A 278 -5.10 -6.33 -10.85
N SER A 279 -6.38 -6.07 -10.62
CA SER A 279 -7.11 -4.96 -11.27
C SER A 279 -7.94 -4.20 -10.25
N LEU A 280 -7.57 -2.95 -9.95
CA LEU A 280 -8.41 -2.09 -9.09
C LEU A 280 -9.77 -1.81 -9.73
N GLY A 281 -9.84 -1.76 -11.07
CA GLY A 281 -11.10 -1.59 -11.79
C GLY A 281 -12.05 -2.80 -11.69
N ALA A 282 -11.56 -3.95 -11.22
CA ALA A 282 -12.39 -5.13 -10.96
C ALA A 282 -12.86 -5.24 -9.51
N VAL A 283 -12.43 -4.36 -8.61
CA VAL A 283 -13.00 -4.26 -7.26
C VAL A 283 -14.44 -3.79 -7.42
N SER A 284 -15.41 -4.37 -6.70
CA SER A 284 -16.80 -3.91 -6.65
C SER A 284 -17.10 -3.06 -5.41
N GLU A 285 -16.44 -3.36 -4.30
CA GLU A 285 -16.52 -2.59 -3.06
C GLU A 285 -15.37 -2.96 -2.12
N VAL A 286 -15.09 -2.06 -1.19
CA VAL A 286 -14.12 -2.25 -0.11
C VAL A 286 -14.74 -1.76 1.19
N ALA A 287 -14.57 -2.52 2.26
CA ALA A 287 -14.94 -2.15 3.62
C ALA A 287 -13.83 -2.55 4.60
N GLY A 288 -13.71 -1.86 5.73
CA GLY A 288 -12.77 -2.25 6.77
C GLY A 288 -12.45 -1.18 7.78
N THR A 289 -11.36 -1.39 8.50
CA THR A 289 -10.90 -0.52 9.59
C THR A 289 -9.44 -0.10 9.41
N LEU A 290 -9.14 1.11 9.87
CA LEU A 290 -7.78 1.60 10.07
C LEU A 290 -7.62 1.99 11.54
N ALA A 291 -6.87 1.17 12.27
CA ALA A 291 -6.49 1.39 13.66
C ALA A 291 -5.13 2.11 13.73
N LEU A 292 -5.04 3.13 14.60
CA LEU A 292 -3.82 3.91 14.83
C LEU A 292 -3.49 3.92 16.32
N ASP A 293 -2.96 2.81 16.81
CA ASP A 293 -2.52 2.66 18.19
C ASP A 293 -1.13 3.26 18.40
N SER A 294 -0.75 3.52 19.65
CA SER A 294 0.56 4.09 20.00
C SER A 294 1.73 3.17 19.58
N GLY A 295 2.18 3.34 18.33
CA GLY A 295 3.30 2.63 17.72
C GLY A 295 2.91 1.52 16.72
N LEU A 296 1.63 1.19 16.58
CA LEU A 296 1.13 0.20 15.61
C LEU A 296 0.03 0.83 14.75
N ALA A 297 0.23 0.83 13.44
CA ALA A 297 -0.85 1.08 12.49
C ALA A 297 -1.32 -0.27 11.92
N ALA A 298 -2.62 -0.53 11.99
CA ALA A 298 -3.22 -1.74 11.43
C ALA A 298 -4.34 -1.36 10.47
N LEU A 299 -4.28 -1.86 9.26
CA LEU A 299 -5.28 -1.73 8.22
C LEU A 299 -5.84 -3.11 7.94
N ALA A 300 -7.15 -3.27 8.10
CA ALA A 300 -7.84 -4.51 7.79
C ALA A 300 -8.99 -4.20 6.83
N LEU A 301 -8.86 -4.61 5.58
CA LEU A 301 -9.84 -4.38 4.53
C LEU A 301 -10.33 -5.71 3.98
N GLY A 302 -11.59 -5.78 3.62
CA GLY A 302 -12.08 -6.80 2.71
C GLY A 302 -13.01 -6.21 1.68
N GLY A 303 -13.18 -6.95 0.60
CA GLY A 303 -13.90 -6.46 -0.56
C GLY A 303 -14.35 -7.59 -1.46
N SER A 304 -15.13 -7.21 -2.46
CA SER A 304 -15.59 -8.14 -3.49
C SER A 304 -15.07 -7.75 -4.86
N TRP A 305 -15.01 -8.74 -5.75
CA TRP A 305 -14.66 -8.57 -7.15
C TRP A 305 -15.92 -8.51 -8.02
N ASP A 306 -15.95 -7.58 -8.98
CA ASP A 306 -16.74 -7.77 -10.19
C ASP A 306 -16.07 -8.85 -11.05
N ILE A 307 -16.55 -10.08 -10.89
CA ILE A 307 -16.06 -11.25 -11.63
C ILE A 307 -16.09 -10.98 -13.14
N SER A 308 -17.04 -10.19 -13.64
CA SER A 308 -17.17 -9.90 -15.07
C SER A 308 -16.06 -9.01 -15.61
N ALA A 309 -15.44 -8.19 -14.74
CA ALA A 309 -14.29 -7.36 -15.04
C ALA A 309 -12.95 -8.13 -14.96
N LEU A 310 -12.91 -9.27 -14.25
CA LEU A 310 -11.72 -10.12 -14.18
C LEU A 310 -11.47 -10.89 -15.48
N THR A 311 -10.21 -10.93 -15.89
CA THR A 311 -9.73 -11.81 -16.97
C THR A 311 -9.75 -13.29 -16.53
N ASP A 312 -9.76 -14.22 -17.50
CA ASP A 312 -9.74 -15.65 -17.18
C ASP A 312 -8.45 -16.08 -16.45
N ASP A 313 -7.34 -15.39 -16.71
CA ASP A 313 -6.05 -15.63 -16.04
C ASP A 313 -6.10 -15.17 -14.58
N GLN A 314 -6.63 -13.97 -14.31
CA GLN A 314 -6.87 -13.48 -12.95
C GLN A 314 -7.83 -14.40 -12.18
N ARG A 315 -8.93 -14.84 -12.81
CA ARG A 315 -9.85 -15.80 -12.18
C ARG A 315 -9.17 -17.12 -11.80
N ARG A 316 -8.23 -17.61 -12.62
CA ARG A 316 -7.45 -18.81 -12.29
C ARG A 316 -6.57 -18.60 -11.06
N ILE A 317 -5.90 -17.45 -10.97
CA ILE A 317 -5.11 -17.06 -9.81
C ILE A 317 -5.99 -16.96 -8.55
N TYR A 318 -7.17 -16.32 -8.66
CA TYR A 318 -8.01 -15.99 -7.52
C TYR A 318 -8.85 -17.16 -6.98
N ARG A 319 -9.12 -18.19 -7.81
CA ARG A 319 -9.84 -19.40 -7.37
C ARG A 319 -9.07 -20.29 -6.42
N ARG A 320 -7.77 -20.04 -6.29
CA ARG A 320 -6.90 -20.87 -5.47
C ARG A 320 -7.29 -20.74 -4.00
N LYS A 321 -7.35 -21.87 -3.31
CA LYS A 321 -7.58 -21.87 -1.88
C LYS A 321 -6.32 -21.37 -1.15
N ALA A 322 -6.46 -20.27 -0.43
CA ALA A 322 -5.43 -19.72 0.44
C ALA A 322 -4.91 -20.74 1.46
N VAL A 323 -3.66 -20.55 1.90
CA VAL A 323 -2.96 -21.45 2.81
C VAL A 323 -3.13 -20.97 4.24
N ASP A 324 -3.39 -21.90 5.16
CA ASP A 324 -3.46 -21.60 6.59
C ASP A 324 -2.20 -20.88 7.08
N GLN A 325 -2.40 -19.78 7.80
CA GLN A 325 -1.35 -18.89 8.27
C GLN A 325 -0.28 -19.60 9.11
N ARG A 326 -0.64 -20.64 9.89
CA ARG A 326 0.33 -21.44 10.66
C ARG A 326 1.24 -22.27 9.75
N THR A 327 0.75 -22.66 8.57
CA THR A 327 1.57 -23.32 7.56
C THR A 327 2.59 -22.37 6.96
N VAL A 328 2.24 -21.10 6.76
CA VAL A 328 3.19 -20.06 6.30
C VAL A 328 4.28 -19.84 7.33
N VAL A 329 3.92 -19.63 8.60
CA VAL A 329 4.88 -19.52 9.71
C VAL A 329 5.81 -20.74 9.77
N LYS A 330 5.24 -21.95 9.69
CA LYS A 330 6.03 -23.18 9.77
C LYS A 330 6.92 -23.41 8.54
N ARG A 331 6.47 -23.13 7.31
CA ARG A 331 7.24 -23.47 6.10
C ARG A 331 8.15 -22.35 5.65
N VAL A 332 7.66 -21.11 5.66
CA VAL A 332 8.39 -19.92 5.21
C VAL A 332 9.16 -19.32 6.37
N GLY A 333 8.51 -19.18 7.52
CA GLY A 333 9.16 -18.63 8.71
C GLY A 333 10.34 -19.47 9.21
N GLN A 334 10.26 -20.81 9.15
CA GLN A 334 11.39 -21.68 9.49
C GLN A 334 12.49 -21.70 8.41
N LEU A 335 12.15 -21.38 7.17
CA LEU A 335 13.13 -21.31 6.08
C LEU A 335 13.92 -20.01 6.14
N ALA A 336 13.25 -18.88 6.37
CA ALA A 336 13.87 -17.56 6.35
C ALA A 336 14.75 -17.32 7.60
N PRO A 337 15.96 -16.73 7.45
CA PRO A 337 16.77 -16.31 8.59
C PRO A 337 16.06 -15.24 9.42
N ALA A 338 16.31 -15.21 10.73
CA ALA A 338 15.71 -14.21 11.63
C ALA A 338 16.07 -12.76 11.28
N ASP A 339 17.21 -12.53 10.62
CA ASP A 339 17.67 -11.22 10.17
C ASP A 339 17.35 -10.92 8.70
N ALA A 340 16.43 -11.68 8.08
CA ALA A 340 15.91 -11.34 6.76
C ALA A 340 15.27 -9.94 6.78
N PHE A 341 15.66 -9.11 5.82
CA PHE A 341 15.07 -7.80 5.58
C PHE A 341 13.69 -7.92 4.95
N LEU A 342 13.54 -8.76 3.94
CA LEU A 342 12.31 -8.90 3.17
C LEU A 342 12.03 -10.37 2.94
N VAL A 343 10.83 -10.80 3.29
CA VAL A 343 10.32 -12.13 2.97
C VAL A 343 8.99 -11.99 2.26
N VAL A 344 8.96 -12.36 0.99
CA VAL A 344 7.73 -12.45 0.18
C VAL A 344 7.34 -13.91 0.07
N TYR A 345 6.08 -14.23 0.28
CA TYR A 345 5.50 -15.54 0.04
C TYR A 345 4.31 -15.41 -0.90
N LEU A 346 4.21 -16.30 -1.87
CA LEU A 346 3.11 -16.39 -2.82
C LEU A 346 2.64 -17.85 -2.90
N ASP A 347 1.36 -18.12 -2.65
CA ASP A 347 0.66 -19.35 -3.03
C ASP A 347 -0.19 -19.02 -4.27
N ILE A 348 0.39 -19.19 -5.45
CA ILE A 348 -0.17 -18.80 -6.75
C ILE A 348 0.21 -19.85 -7.79
N ASP A 349 -0.68 -20.11 -8.75
CA ASP A 349 -0.40 -20.96 -9.91
C ASP A 349 0.91 -20.52 -10.57
N LEU A 350 1.95 -21.35 -10.44
CA LEU A 350 3.30 -21.00 -10.87
C LEU A 350 3.35 -20.87 -12.39
N GLY A 351 2.65 -21.75 -13.10
CA GLY A 351 2.57 -21.72 -14.56
C GLY A 351 1.96 -20.40 -15.04
N GLU A 352 0.86 -19.99 -14.42
CA GLU A 352 0.18 -18.75 -14.76
C GLU A 352 1.01 -17.51 -14.39
N LEU A 353 1.62 -17.48 -13.20
CA LEU A 353 2.53 -16.40 -12.81
C LEU A 353 3.67 -16.24 -13.82
N LEU A 354 4.31 -17.35 -14.23
CA LEU A 354 5.40 -17.32 -15.21
C LEU A 354 4.92 -16.83 -16.58
N ARG A 355 3.72 -17.23 -17.03
CA ARG A 355 3.12 -16.69 -18.26
C ARG A 355 2.89 -15.19 -18.17
N GLN A 356 2.38 -14.69 -17.03
CA GLN A 356 2.20 -13.25 -16.84
C GLN A 356 3.53 -12.50 -16.79
N ILE A 357 4.59 -13.08 -16.20
CA ILE A 357 5.96 -12.53 -16.27
C ILE A 357 6.43 -12.43 -17.73
N VAL A 358 6.29 -13.50 -18.51
CA VAL A 358 6.67 -13.50 -19.95
C VAL A 358 5.87 -12.47 -20.73
N ASN A 359 4.56 -12.35 -20.47
CA ASN A 359 3.68 -11.40 -21.14
C ASN A 359 3.94 -9.94 -20.75
N SER A 360 4.63 -9.70 -19.65
CA SER A 360 5.01 -8.36 -19.17
C SER A 360 6.40 -7.93 -19.65
N ALA A 361 7.21 -8.87 -20.14
CA ALA A 361 8.54 -8.61 -20.64
C ALA A 361 8.52 -8.06 -22.08
N GLU A 362 9.58 -7.36 -22.46
CA GLU A 362 9.76 -6.89 -23.83
C GLU A 362 9.81 -8.05 -24.83
N ARG A 363 9.10 -7.90 -25.95
CA ARG A 363 9.04 -8.96 -26.97
C ARG A 363 10.42 -9.37 -27.49
N ALA A 364 11.32 -8.40 -27.69
CA ALA A 364 12.68 -8.66 -28.13
C ALA A 364 13.49 -9.48 -27.11
N MET A 365 13.28 -9.25 -25.81
CA MET A 365 13.91 -10.06 -24.75
C MET A 365 13.42 -11.51 -24.80
N ILE A 366 12.11 -11.72 -24.97
CA ILE A 366 11.54 -13.07 -25.07
C ILE A 366 12.02 -13.78 -26.34
N ASP A 367 12.01 -13.10 -27.49
CA ASP A 367 12.49 -13.70 -28.75
C ASP A 367 13.98 -14.10 -28.63
N ASN A 368 14.82 -13.29 -27.97
CA ASN A 368 16.22 -13.63 -27.68
C ASN A 368 16.34 -14.83 -26.72
N LEU A 369 15.54 -14.88 -25.65
CA LEU A 369 15.50 -16.00 -24.72
C LEU A 369 15.11 -17.30 -25.44
N GLU A 370 14.07 -17.26 -26.28
CA GLU A 370 13.58 -18.40 -27.03
C GLU A 370 14.63 -18.95 -28.01
N THR A 371 15.28 -18.06 -28.77
CA THR A 371 16.23 -18.43 -29.83
C THR A 371 17.61 -18.82 -29.32
N GLU A 372 18.14 -18.13 -28.30
CA GLU A 372 19.53 -18.33 -27.84
C GLU A 372 19.64 -19.35 -26.70
N ILE A 373 18.58 -19.53 -25.90
CA ILE A 373 18.60 -20.37 -24.69
C ILE A 373 17.60 -21.51 -24.80
N ILE A 374 16.30 -21.23 -24.99
CA ILE A 374 15.25 -22.25 -24.90
C ILE A 374 15.38 -23.30 -26.01
N GLN A 375 15.47 -22.87 -27.27
CA GLN A 375 15.58 -23.78 -28.40
C GLN A 375 16.89 -24.60 -28.36
N PRO A 376 18.09 -24.01 -28.14
CA PRO A 376 19.33 -24.77 -28.17
C PRO A 376 19.51 -25.73 -26.98
N ILE A 377 19.03 -25.37 -25.78
CA ILE A 377 19.26 -26.14 -24.54
C ILE A 377 18.11 -27.11 -24.29
N PHE A 378 16.87 -26.67 -24.46
CA PHE A 378 15.68 -27.45 -24.13
C PHE A 378 15.01 -28.09 -25.35
N GLY A 379 15.32 -27.61 -26.56
CA GLY A 379 14.72 -28.12 -27.79
C GLY A 379 13.27 -27.66 -28.00
N TYR A 380 12.81 -26.66 -27.23
CA TYR A 380 11.47 -26.10 -27.37
C TYR A 380 11.47 -24.94 -28.35
N ALA A 381 10.41 -24.83 -29.15
CA ALA A 381 10.27 -23.74 -30.12
C ALA A 381 9.86 -22.41 -29.46
N THR A 382 9.14 -22.49 -28.34
CA THR A 382 8.69 -21.36 -27.52
C THR A 382 8.95 -21.65 -26.05
N ILE A 383 8.76 -20.66 -25.18
CA ILE A 383 8.95 -20.80 -23.73
C ILE A 383 7.84 -21.60 -23.02
N ASP A 384 6.62 -21.69 -23.59
CA ASP A 384 5.47 -22.32 -22.93
C ASP A 384 5.68 -23.79 -22.48
N PRO A 385 6.36 -24.66 -23.25
CA PRO A 385 6.65 -26.02 -22.79
C PRO A 385 7.60 -26.03 -21.59
N LEU A 386 8.56 -25.08 -21.51
CA LEU A 386 9.42 -24.95 -20.34
C LEU A 386 8.60 -24.52 -19.11
N ILE A 387 7.68 -23.58 -19.27
CA ILE A 387 6.76 -23.17 -18.19
C ILE A 387 5.94 -24.38 -17.72
N SER A 388 5.43 -25.19 -18.65
CA SER A 388 4.65 -26.38 -18.33
C SER A 388 5.47 -27.44 -17.57
N ASP A 389 6.76 -27.60 -17.93
CA ASP A 389 7.67 -28.49 -17.20
C ASP A 389 7.96 -27.97 -15.79
N LEU A 390 8.10 -26.65 -15.61
CA LEU A 390 8.31 -26.01 -14.30
C LEU A 390 7.05 -26.14 -13.42
N GLU A 391 5.87 -25.91 -14.00
CA GLU A 391 4.56 -26.09 -13.36
C GLU A 391 4.38 -27.55 -12.88
N ALA A 392 4.83 -28.53 -13.66
CA ALA A 392 4.77 -29.93 -13.27
C ALA A 392 5.83 -30.32 -12.21
N ALA A 393 6.98 -29.65 -12.18
CA ALA A 393 8.08 -29.98 -11.28
C ALA A 393 7.92 -29.36 -9.88
N PHE A 394 7.30 -28.18 -9.80
CA PHE A 394 7.14 -27.42 -8.57
C PHE A 394 5.69 -27.32 -8.14
N LYS A 395 5.48 -27.20 -6.84
CA LYS A 395 4.24 -26.72 -6.27
C LYS A 395 4.15 -25.22 -6.50
N ASP A 396 2.93 -24.73 -6.51
CA ASP A 396 2.53 -23.34 -6.65
C ASP A 396 2.83 -22.48 -5.42
N ARG A 397 4.05 -22.58 -4.91
CA ARG A 397 4.52 -21.87 -3.72
C ARG A 397 5.90 -21.33 -3.98
N ILE A 398 6.04 -20.04 -3.72
CA ILE A 398 7.27 -19.30 -3.94
C ILE A 398 7.56 -18.49 -2.69
N ALA A 399 8.79 -18.52 -2.23
CA ALA A 399 9.27 -17.54 -1.25
C ALA A 399 10.50 -16.80 -1.81
N ILE A 400 10.51 -15.48 -1.66
CA ILE A 400 11.65 -14.63 -1.94
C ILE A 400 12.17 -14.12 -0.60
N ILE A 401 13.43 -14.37 -0.30
CA ILE A 401 14.06 -14.02 0.97
C ILE A 401 15.24 -13.13 0.65
N ILE A 402 15.28 -11.93 1.20
CA ILE A 402 16.35 -10.96 1.03
C ILE A 402 16.85 -10.54 2.40
N GLY A 403 18.17 -10.48 2.57
CA GLY A 403 18.81 -10.12 3.83
C GLY A 403 20.18 -9.48 3.61
N PRO A 404 20.86 -9.10 4.72
CA PRO A 404 22.19 -8.52 4.64
C PRO A 404 23.18 -9.51 4.02
N ASN A 405 24.07 -9.01 3.14
CA ASN A 405 25.14 -9.84 2.58
C ASN A 405 26.30 -9.97 3.58
N ARG A 406 26.08 -10.75 4.64
CA ARG A 406 27.03 -10.96 5.74
C ARG A 406 28.20 -11.91 5.42
N TYR A 407 28.31 -12.35 4.18
CA TYR A 407 29.25 -13.39 3.77
C TYR A 407 30.53 -12.76 3.22
N PRO A 408 31.66 -12.83 3.95
CA PRO A 408 32.92 -12.25 3.47
C PRO A 408 33.40 -12.98 2.22
N LEU A 409 34.02 -12.23 1.30
CA LEU A 409 34.73 -12.80 0.15
C LEU A 409 35.95 -13.57 0.65
N LEU A 410 36.07 -14.82 0.22
CA LEU A 410 37.26 -15.64 0.46
C LEU A 410 38.16 -15.66 -0.78
N GLU A 411 39.46 -15.85 -0.59
CA GLU A 411 40.43 -16.01 -1.69
C GLU A 411 40.10 -17.22 -2.59
N SER A 412 39.33 -18.17 -2.06
CA SER A 412 38.83 -19.35 -2.77
C SER A 412 37.61 -19.11 -3.66
N ASP A 413 36.92 -17.98 -3.48
CA ASP A 413 35.70 -17.62 -4.20
C ASP A 413 36.05 -17.14 -5.62
N ALA A 414 35.14 -17.32 -6.58
CA ALA A 414 35.44 -16.96 -7.96
C ALA A 414 35.37 -15.42 -8.20
N PRO A 415 35.74 -14.94 -9.40
CA PRO A 415 35.75 -13.53 -9.71
C PRO A 415 34.39 -12.87 -9.44
N ASN A 416 34.43 -11.76 -8.73
CA ASN A 416 33.29 -10.89 -8.46
C ASN A 416 33.67 -9.45 -8.81
N ASP A 417 32.66 -8.60 -9.01
CA ASP A 417 32.84 -7.19 -9.36
C ASP A 417 32.98 -6.28 -8.11
N GLY A 418 32.86 -6.85 -6.91
CA GLY A 418 32.99 -6.15 -5.62
C GLY A 418 31.90 -5.11 -5.34
N ARG A 419 30.84 -5.07 -6.16
CA ARG A 419 29.74 -4.11 -6.04
C ARG A 419 28.89 -4.40 -4.80
N ALA A 420 28.26 -3.39 -4.22
CA ALA A 420 27.37 -3.60 -3.08
C ALA A 420 26.17 -4.42 -3.51
N THR A 421 25.75 -5.39 -2.70
CA THR A 421 24.62 -6.27 -3.01
C THR A 421 24.02 -6.85 -1.73
N LEU A 422 22.76 -7.25 -1.79
CA LEU A 422 22.06 -7.97 -0.73
C LEU A 422 22.15 -9.48 -0.99
N ALA A 423 22.10 -10.29 0.07
CA ALA A 423 21.91 -11.71 -0.10
C ALA A 423 20.44 -11.98 -0.41
N TRP A 424 20.16 -12.69 -1.50
CA TRP A 424 18.80 -13.05 -1.89
C TRP A 424 18.69 -14.54 -2.19
N ALA A 425 17.51 -15.08 -1.95
CA ALA A 425 17.16 -16.45 -2.30
C ALA A 425 15.72 -16.52 -2.82
N ILE A 426 15.49 -17.38 -3.80
CA ILE A 426 14.19 -17.82 -4.26
C ILE A 426 14.05 -19.28 -3.87
N ALA A 427 13.00 -19.59 -3.12
CA ALA A 427 12.67 -20.94 -2.70
C ALA A 427 11.38 -21.40 -3.39
N LEU A 428 11.45 -22.58 -4.01
CA LEU A 428 10.35 -23.25 -4.70
C LEU A 428 10.12 -24.61 -4.04
N TRP A 429 8.87 -24.93 -3.72
CA TRP A 429 8.55 -26.25 -3.19
C TRP A 429 8.47 -27.26 -4.35
N VAL A 430 9.19 -28.37 -4.24
CA VAL A 430 9.24 -29.42 -5.26
C VAL A 430 8.03 -30.34 -5.14
N ASP A 431 7.40 -30.65 -6.26
CA ASP A 431 6.35 -31.66 -6.36
C ASP A 431 6.92 -32.99 -6.85
N ASP A 432 7.64 -32.98 -7.98
CA ASP A 432 8.36 -34.14 -8.51
C ASP A 432 9.83 -33.83 -8.78
N VAL A 433 10.69 -34.26 -7.85
CA VAL A 433 12.14 -34.12 -7.96
C VAL A 433 12.73 -34.85 -9.18
N ASN A 434 12.04 -35.85 -9.71
CA ASN A 434 12.51 -36.55 -10.90
C ASN A 434 12.41 -35.65 -12.14
N LEU A 435 11.47 -34.72 -12.22
CA LEU A 435 11.40 -33.77 -13.34
C LEU A 435 12.54 -32.74 -13.32
N LEU A 436 13.15 -32.53 -12.14
CA LEU A 436 14.35 -31.71 -12.00
C LEU A 436 15.61 -32.45 -12.45
N TYR A 437 15.76 -33.73 -12.07
CA TYR A 437 17.01 -34.49 -12.21
C TYR A 437 16.92 -35.77 -13.06
N SER A 438 15.86 -35.97 -13.84
CA SER A 438 15.67 -37.20 -14.64
C SER A 438 16.84 -37.42 -15.61
N THR A 439 17.25 -38.68 -15.73
CA THR A 439 18.21 -39.15 -16.75
C THR A 439 17.51 -39.91 -17.89
N GLU A 440 16.18 -40.05 -17.83
CA GLU A 440 15.40 -40.76 -18.83
C GLU A 440 15.21 -39.92 -20.12
N PRO A 441 15.48 -40.48 -21.31
CA PRO A 441 15.25 -39.79 -22.59
C PRO A 441 13.78 -39.39 -22.76
N GLY A 442 13.51 -38.11 -23.01
CA GLY A 442 12.17 -37.59 -23.30
C GLY A 442 11.39 -37.08 -22.08
N ARG A 443 11.94 -37.17 -20.86
CA ARG A 443 11.42 -36.44 -19.70
C ARG A 443 12.15 -35.10 -19.54
N ALA A 444 11.44 -34.11 -18.99
CA ALA A 444 12.05 -32.88 -18.53
C ALA A 444 13.16 -33.22 -17.52
N ALA A 445 14.36 -32.70 -17.77
CA ALA A 445 15.53 -32.88 -16.92
C ALA A 445 16.10 -31.49 -16.68
N LEU A 446 15.24 -30.63 -16.11
CA LEU A 446 15.39 -29.18 -16.17
C LEU A 446 16.73 -28.72 -15.62
N LEU A 447 17.07 -29.18 -14.42
CA LEU A 447 18.35 -28.86 -13.81
C LEU A 447 19.46 -29.55 -14.59
N ASN A 448 19.41 -30.87 -14.84
CA ASN A 448 20.47 -31.57 -15.56
C ASN A 448 20.88 -30.90 -16.90
N ARG A 449 19.94 -30.26 -17.61
CA ARG A 449 20.24 -29.51 -18.84
C ARG A 449 20.89 -28.15 -18.57
N LEU A 450 20.45 -27.45 -17.54
CA LEU A 450 21.09 -26.20 -17.08
C LEU A 450 22.48 -26.45 -16.49
N GLU A 451 22.65 -27.55 -15.75
CA GLU A 451 23.90 -27.98 -15.11
C GLU A 451 24.84 -28.71 -16.10
N ASP A 452 24.46 -28.89 -17.36
CA ASP A 452 25.36 -29.48 -18.35
C ASP A 452 26.46 -28.47 -18.72
N ALA A 453 27.71 -28.81 -18.42
CA ALA A 453 28.87 -27.97 -18.73
C ALA A 453 28.98 -27.59 -20.22
N ARG A 454 28.37 -28.34 -21.14
CA ARG A 454 28.31 -28.00 -22.58
C ARG A 454 27.42 -26.80 -22.87
N ASN A 455 26.43 -26.53 -22.00
CA ASN A 455 25.49 -25.41 -22.11
C ASN A 455 25.98 -24.17 -21.36
N ALA A 456 26.93 -24.32 -20.42
CA ALA A 456 27.47 -23.22 -19.62
C ALA A 456 27.91 -21.98 -20.44
N PRO A 457 28.60 -22.09 -21.60
CA PRO A 457 28.94 -20.91 -22.39
C PRO A 457 27.73 -20.11 -22.90
N ARG A 458 26.63 -20.78 -23.23
CA ARG A 458 25.40 -20.15 -23.74
C ARG A 458 24.64 -19.43 -22.63
N LEU A 459 24.68 -19.98 -21.43
CA LEU A 459 24.05 -19.42 -20.24
C LEU A 459 24.93 -18.34 -19.57
N GLY A 460 26.12 -18.07 -20.10
CA GLY A 460 27.09 -17.16 -19.48
C GLY A 460 27.65 -17.66 -18.14
N LEU A 461 27.56 -18.97 -17.89
CA LEU A 461 27.99 -19.60 -16.65
C LEU A 461 29.48 -19.95 -16.71
N GLN A 462 30.20 -19.47 -15.72
CA GLN A 462 31.62 -19.70 -15.49
C GLN A 462 31.78 -20.65 -14.31
N GLY A 463 32.80 -21.50 -14.38
CA GLY A 463 33.32 -22.28 -13.26
C GLY A 463 34.36 -21.49 -12.46
N ARG A 464 34.98 -22.15 -11.49
CA ARG A 464 35.85 -21.53 -10.47
C ARG A 464 37.05 -20.75 -11.03
N ASP A 465 37.55 -21.18 -12.19
CA ASP A 465 38.72 -20.57 -12.83
C ASP A 465 38.33 -19.46 -13.86
N GLY A 466 37.05 -19.06 -13.90
CA GLY A 466 36.51 -18.10 -14.88
C GLY A 466 36.25 -18.69 -16.28
N ALA A 467 36.62 -19.94 -16.51
CA ALA A 467 36.30 -20.66 -17.74
C ALA A 467 34.83 -21.12 -17.75
N PRO A 468 34.15 -21.26 -18.90
CA PRO A 468 32.79 -21.76 -18.95
C PRO A 468 32.66 -23.13 -18.26
N GLY A 469 31.72 -23.26 -17.33
CA GLY A 469 31.58 -24.49 -16.57
C GLY A 469 30.65 -24.37 -15.37
N ILE A 470 30.56 -25.48 -14.64
CA ILE A 470 29.69 -25.67 -13.49
C ILE A 470 30.50 -26.28 -12.35
N TYR A 471 30.18 -25.97 -11.09
CA TYR A 471 30.90 -26.49 -9.94
C TYR A 471 29.95 -27.15 -8.94
N THR A 472 30.17 -28.43 -8.64
CA THR A 472 29.40 -29.13 -7.60
C THR A 472 30.16 -29.09 -6.28
N ASN A 473 29.48 -28.65 -5.23
CA ASN A 473 30.02 -28.57 -3.88
C ASN A 473 29.12 -29.31 -2.90
N LYS A 474 29.58 -29.43 -1.64
CA LYS A 474 28.75 -29.87 -0.53
C LYS A 474 28.58 -28.72 0.45
N GLY A 475 27.34 -28.33 0.66
CA GLY A 475 26.98 -27.35 1.67
C GLY A 475 27.28 -27.83 3.09
N GLU A 476 27.19 -26.92 4.04
CA GLU A 476 27.24 -27.27 5.46
C GLU A 476 26.09 -28.24 5.78
N GLY A 477 26.40 -29.40 6.37
CA GLY A 477 25.43 -30.51 6.54
C GLY A 477 25.44 -31.58 5.44
N GLY A 478 26.26 -31.42 4.39
CA GLY A 478 26.56 -32.46 3.41
C GLY A 478 25.61 -32.56 2.21
N PHE A 479 24.68 -31.60 2.07
CA PHE A 479 23.76 -31.51 0.93
C PHE A 479 24.51 -31.15 -0.36
N PRO A 480 24.15 -31.76 -1.51
CA PRO A 480 24.75 -31.39 -2.78
C PRO A 480 24.28 -29.99 -3.18
N LEU A 481 25.23 -29.16 -3.62
CA LEU A 481 24.99 -27.83 -4.15
C LEU A 481 25.61 -27.74 -5.53
N THR A 482 24.98 -26.99 -6.42
CA THR A 482 25.59 -26.60 -7.68
C THR A 482 25.78 -25.09 -7.71
N GLU A 483 27.01 -24.68 -7.98
CA GLU A 483 27.48 -23.31 -7.98
C GLU A 483 27.93 -22.94 -9.40
N TYR A 484 27.61 -21.72 -9.79
CA TYR A 484 27.96 -21.15 -11.09
C TYR A 484 28.22 -19.67 -10.95
N TRP A 485 29.16 -19.14 -11.71
CA TRP A 485 29.46 -17.72 -11.70
C TRP A 485 28.98 -17.04 -12.97
N SER A 486 28.46 -15.83 -12.82
CA SER A 486 27.96 -15.02 -13.91
C SER A 486 28.30 -13.55 -13.65
N PRO A 487 28.92 -12.86 -14.62
CA PRO A 487 29.17 -11.42 -14.50
C PRO A 487 27.88 -10.60 -14.47
N PHE A 488 26.73 -11.21 -14.78
CA PHE A 488 25.42 -10.56 -14.71
C PHE A 488 24.84 -10.52 -13.29
N VAL A 489 25.45 -11.20 -12.31
CA VAL A 489 25.03 -11.11 -10.90
C VAL A 489 25.87 -10.08 -10.17
N THR A 490 25.29 -8.92 -9.90
CA THR A 490 25.96 -7.81 -9.22
C THR A 490 26.47 -8.20 -7.83
N GLY A 491 27.72 -7.82 -7.55
CA GLY A 491 28.35 -7.90 -6.23
C GLY A 491 29.01 -9.24 -5.96
N THR A 492 28.27 -10.35 -6.04
CA THR A 492 28.82 -11.69 -5.78
C THR A 492 29.27 -12.42 -7.03
N GLY A 493 28.73 -12.07 -8.21
CA GLY A 493 28.95 -12.82 -9.44
C GLY A 493 28.50 -14.28 -9.36
N HIS A 494 27.74 -14.67 -8.33
CA HIS A 494 27.55 -16.06 -7.94
C HIS A 494 26.07 -16.42 -7.96
N VAL A 495 25.73 -17.58 -8.52
CA VAL A 495 24.45 -18.26 -8.34
C VAL A 495 24.71 -19.65 -7.77
N ALA A 496 24.02 -19.99 -6.68
CA ALA A 496 24.03 -21.32 -6.13
C ALA A 496 22.62 -21.90 -6.12
N THR A 497 22.51 -23.19 -6.42
CA THR A 497 21.28 -23.96 -6.38
C THR A 497 21.42 -25.18 -5.47
N GLY A 498 20.33 -25.61 -4.86
CA GLY A 498 20.31 -26.80 -4.04
C GLY A 498 18.90 -27.30 -3.76
N VAL A 499 18.77 -28.59 -3.50
CA VAL A 499 17.51 -29.21 -3.04
C VAL A 499 17.74 -29.85 -1.67
N SER A 500 16.84 -29.56 -0.72
CA SER A 500 16.76 -30.25 0.55
C SER A 500 15.30 -30.47 0.93
N GLN A 501 14.99 -31.66 1.45
CA GLN A 501 13.62 -32.11 1.71
C GLN A 501 12.74 -31.98 0.45
N ASP A 502 11.74 -31.09 0.47
CA ASP A 502 10.87 -30.75 -0.65
C ASP A 502 11.05 -29.30 -1.12
N VAL A 503 12.22 -28.67 -0.89
CA VAL A 503 12.49 -27.28 -1.26
C VAL A 503 13.73 -27.18 -2.16
N PHE A 504 13.55 -26.56 -3.31
CA PHE A 504 14.61 -26.11 -4.20
C PHE A 504 14.90 -24.63 -3.92
N VAL A 505 16.17 -24.27 -3.79
CA VAL A 505 16.61 -22.90 -3.55
C VAL A 505 17.56 -22.46 -4.64
N VAL A 506 17.37 -21.23 -5.13
CA VAL A 506 18.33 -20.47 -5.94
C VAL A 506 18.74 -19.24 -5.14
N THR A 507 20.03 -18.93 -5.05
CA THR A 507 20.52 -17.77 -4.30
C THR A 507 21.74 -17.17 -4.97
N ASN A 508 22.05 -15.90 -4.67
CA ASN A 508 23.32 -15.30 -5.06
C ASN A 508 24.52 -15.64 -4.15
N ASN A 509 24.33 -16.49 -3.13
CA ASN A 509 25.39 -16.90 -2.22
C ASN A 509 25.20 -18.32 -1.65
N PHE A 510 26.07 -19.27 -1.98
CA PHE A 510 25.96 -20.66 -1.51
C PHE A 510 25.89 -20.82 0.02
N ARG A 511 26.50 -19.90 0.78
CA ARG A 511 26.47 -19.95 2.25
C ARG A 511 25.06 -19.71 2.79
N MET A 512 24.27 -18.90 2.09
CA MET A 512 22.86 -18.66 2.42
C MET A 512 22.03 -19.94 2.28
N ILE A 513 22.25 -20.78 1.27
CA ILE A 513 21.55 -22.08 1.16
C ILE A 513 21.78 -22.93 2.42
N GLY A 514 23.01 -22.98 2.94
CA GLY A 514 23.31 -23.71 4.16
C GLY A 514 22.50 -23.24 5.36
N GLU A 515 22.33 -21.93 5.52
CA GLU A 515 21.51 -21.33 6.58
C GLU A 515 20.01 -21.64 6.40
N LEU A 516 19.50 -21.47 5.18
CA LEU A 516 18.10 -21.77 4.85
C LEU A 516 17.76 -23.24 5.13
N PHE A 517 18.63 -24.17 4.72
CA PHE A 517 18.43 -25.61 4.97
C PHE A 517 18.62 -26.01 6.43
N LYS A 518 19.46 -25.31 7.20
CA LYS A 518 19.53 -25.48 8.67
C LYS A 518 18.23 -25.05 9.34
N GLY A 519 17.60 -23.98 8.87
CA GLY A 519 16.29 -23.53 9.33
C GLY A 519 15.23 -24.64 9.15
N LEU A 520 15.14 -25.22 7.95
CA LEU A 520 14.25 -26.36 7.65
C LEU A 520 14.54 -27.62 8.48
N ALA A 521 15.76 -27.77 9.01
CA ALA A 521 16.13 -28.90 9.86
C ALA A 521 15.72 -28.72 11.33
N GLY A 522 15.13 -27.57 11.70
CA GLY A 522 14.51 -27.33 13.02
C GLY A 522 15.26 -26.40 13.97
N SER A 523 16.12 -25.51 13.47
CA SER A 523 16.80 -24.49 14.28
C SER A 523 15.94 -23.23 14.46
N GLU A 524 14.85 -23.31 15.23
CA GLU A 524 13.84 -22.24 15.31
C GLU A 524 14.40 -20.88 15.78
N GLU A 525 15.32 -20.86 16.76
CA GLU A 525 15.89 -19.61 17.34
C GLU A 525 16.64 -18.73 16.31
N SER A 526 17.11 -19.30 15.20
CA SER A 526 17.83 -18.58 14.14
C SER A 526 16.95 -18.20 12.94
N THR A 527 15.64 -18.47 13.01
CA THR A 527 14.71 -18.32 11.89
C THR A 527 13.68 -17.23 12.17
N LEU A 528 13.02 -16.76 11.12
CA LEU A 528 11.94 -15.78 11.23
C LEU A 528 10.77 -16.31 12.09
N ALA A 529 10.49 -17.62 12.04
CA ALA A 529 9.49 -18.27 12.91
C ALA A 529 9.83 -18.21 14.41
N GLY A 530 11.11 -18.03 14.77
CA GLY A 530 11.56 -17.86 16.15
C GLY A 530 11.38 -16.43 16.67
N ARG A 531 10.88 -15.49 15.86
CA ARG A 531 10.68 -14.10 16.25
C ARG A 531 9.26 -13.86 16.78
N ASP A 532 9.19 -13.28 17.98
CA ASP A 532 7.93 -12.95 18.64
C ASP A 532 7.13 -11.88 17.87
N ASP A 533 7.80 -10.89 17.28
CA ASP A 533 7.15 -9.82 16.51
C ASP A 533 6.47 -10.37 15.24
N PHE A 534 7.20 -11.17 14.46
CA PHE A 534 6.66 -11.85 13.28
C PHE A 534 5.48 -12.76 13.64
N THR A 535 5.64 -13.64 14.64
CA THR A 535 4.59 -14.58 15.02
C THR A 535 3.36 -13.90 15.62
N ALA A 536 3.54 -12.81 16.37
CA ALA A 536 2.43 -12.00 16.89
C ALA A 536 1.67 -11.25 15.77
N MET A 537 2.38 -10.61 14.83
CA MET A 537 1.75 -9.91 13.71
C MET A 537 1.01 -10.89 12.81
N MET A 538 1.62 -12.03 12.49
CA MET A 538 0.96 -13.10 11.73
C MET A 538 -0.27 -13.62 12.48
N GLY A 539 -0.14 -13.92 13.78
CA GLY A 539 -1.21 -14.55 14.59
C GLY A 539 -2.39 -13.65 14.91
N SER A 540 -2.28 -12.35 14.62
CA SER A 540 -3.37 -11.39 14.77
C SER A 540 -3.95 -10.91 13.44
N GLY A 541 -3.33 -11.28 12.31
CA GLY A 541 -3.78 -10.98 10.94
C GLY A 541 -4.74 -12.03 10.37
N LEU A 542 -4.63 -12.29 9.06
CA LEU A 542 -5.51 -13.22 8.35
C LEU A 542 -5.25 -14.69 8.74
N ASP A 543 -6.32 -15.48 8.84
CA ASP A 543 -6.24 -16.93 9.09
C ASP A 543 -5.72 -17.71 7.86
N ALA A 544 -5.97 -17.19 6.66
CA ALA A 544 -5.52 -17.77 5.41
C ALA A 544 -4.79 -16.74 4.54
N ILE A 545 -3.79 -17.21 3.79
CA ILE A 545 -2.82 -16.37 3.08
C ILE A 545 -2.60 -16.91 1.67
N SER A 546 -2.87 -16.06 0.69
CA SER A 546 -2.47 -16.24 -0.72
C SER A 546 -1.15 -15.54 -1.01
N ALA A 547 -0.92 -14.36 -0.44
CA ALA A 547 0.35 -13.65 -0.51
C ALA A 547 0.71 -12.98 0.81
N MET A 548 2.00 -12.90 1.13
CA MET A 548 2.51 -12.25 2.33
C MET A 548 3.82 -11.52 2.02
N VAL A 549 3.98 -10.33 2.58
CA VAL A 549 5.22 -9.54 2.57
C VAL A 549 5.55 -9.19 4.01
N TRP A 550 6.72 -9.64 4.48
CA TRP A 550 7.32 -9.25 5.76
C TRP A 550 8.54 -8.37 5.51
N MET A 551 8.68 -7.28 6.27
CA MET A 551 9.81 -6.35 6.16
C MET A 551 10.39 -5.95 7.51
N ASP A 552 11.72 -5.96 7.62
CA ASP A 552 12.56 -5.46 8.72
C ASP A 552 13.63 -4.52 8.15
N PRO A 553 13.30 -3.24 7.87
CA PRO A 553 14.21 -2.36 7.14
C PRO A 553 15.47 -1.97 7.89
N ALA A 554 15.42 -2.00 9.22
CA ALA A 554 16.57 -1.71 10.06
C ALA A 554 17.74 -2.67 9.80
N ALA A 555 17.45 -3.91 9.38
CA ALA A 555 18.46 -4.96 9.16
C ALA A 555 19.46 -4.64 8.03
N VAL A 556 19.07 -3.86 7.02
CA VAL A 556 19.88 -3.68 5.78
C VAL A 556 20.09 -2.23 5.36
N ARG A 557 19.65 -1.24 6.12
CA ARG A 557 19.66 0.18 5.70
C ARG A 557 20.97 0.62 5.04
N GLY A 558 22.10 0.38 5.70
CA GLY A 558 23.42 0.81 5.20
C GLY A 558 23.90 0.04 3.96
N ASP A 559 23.44 -1.19 3.74
CA ASP A 559 23.74 -1.95 2.53
C ASP A 559 22.79 -1.55 1.39
N LEU A 560 21.52 -1.30 1.70
CA LEU A 560 20.53 -0.84 0.76
C LEU A 560 20.89 0.54 0.19
N GLU A 561 21.37 1.47 1.01
CA GLU A 561 21.87 2.78 0.56
C GLU A 561 22.96 2.62 -0.50
N LYS A 562 23.97 1.79 -0.24
CA LYS A 562 25.06 1.54 -1.20
C LYS A 562 24.54 0.93 -2.50
N VAL A 563 23.63 -0.05 -2.40
CA VAL A 563 23.01 -0.70 -3.57
C VAL A 563 22.23 0.31 -4.40
N LEU A 564 21.42 1.16 -3.78
CA LEU A 564 20.60 2.15 -4.47
C LEU A 564 21.44 3.25 -5.11
N VAL A 565 22.44 3.79 -4.40
CA VAL A 565 23.36 4.81 -4.96
C VAL A 565 24.14 4.23 -6.14
N GLN A 566 24.60 2.99 -6.02
CA GLN A 566 25.29 2.31 -7.11
C GLN A 566 24.38 2.10 -8.33
N ARG A 567 23.14 1.66 -8.11
CA ARG A 567 22.15 1.52 -9.17
C ARG A 567 21.87 2.87 -9.86
N ALA A 568 21.73 3.95 -9.09
CA ALA A 568 21.58 5.29 -9.66
C ALA A 568 22.79 5.69 -10.53
N GLN A 569 24.02 5.31 -10.16
CA GLN A 569 25.20 5.57 -10.98
C GLN A 569 25.22 4.82 -12.32
N ASP A 570 24.66 3.62 -12.34
CA ASP A 570 24.52 2.82 -13.56
C ASP A 570 23.37 3.36 -14.44
N ASP A 571 22.24 3.71 -13.82
CA ASP A 571 20.99 4.11 -14.50
C ASP A 571 20.98 5.59 -14.93
N VAL A 572 21.76 6.48 -14.30
CA VAL A 572 21.75 7.93 -14.64
C VAL A 572 22.04 8.21 -16.12
N LEU A 573 22.81 7.36 -16.79
CA LEU A 573 23.11 7.53 -18.21
C LEU A 573 21.98 7.04 -19.13
N SER A 574 21.05 6.22 -18.65
CA SER A 574 19.87 5.81 -19.43
C SER A 574 18.84 6.92 -19.56
N LEU A 575 18.96 7.99 -18.75
CA LEU A 575 18.17 9.21 -18.86
C LEU A 575 18.59 10.08 -20.06
N ILE A 576 19.73 9.78 -20.69
CA ILE A 576 20.21 10.53 -21.84
C ILE A 576 19.49 10.05 -23.10
N ASP A 577 18.75 10.95 -23.75
CA ASP A 577 18.22 10.73 -25.08
C ASP A 577 19.35 10.85 -26.12
N TRP A 578 19.97 9.72 -26.44
CA TRP A 578 21.07 9.68 -27.40
C TRP A 578 20.64 9.99 -28.84
N ASP A 579 19.37 9.84 -29.19
CA ASP A 579 18.85 10.21 -30.51
C ASP A 579 18.83 11.74 -30.70
N VAL A 580 18.80 12.49 -29.59
CA VAL A 580 18.91 13.95 -29.58
C VAL A 580 20.35 14.40 -29.34
N GLU A 581 21.01 13.84 -28.32
CA GLU A 581 22.29 14.35 -27.81
C GLU A 581 23.47 13.99 -28.72
N ARG A 582 23.51 12.78 -29.28
CA ARG A 582 24.61 12.38 -30.18
C ARG A 582 24.63 13.24 -31.46
N PRO A 583 23.51 13.46 -32.19
CA PRO A 583 23.50 14.37 -33.33
C PRO A 583 23.86 15.82 -32.98
N ARG A 584 23.53 16.28 -31.76
CA ARG A 584 23.92 17.62 -31.27
C ARG A 584 25.44 17.73 -31.12
N ILE A 585 26.08 16.73 -30.50
CA ILE A 585 27.54 16.64 -30.32
C ILE A 585 28.24 16.55 -31.68
N GLU A 586 27.77 15.66 -32.56
CA GLU A 586 28.32 15.49 -33.91
C GLU A 586 28.29 16.79 -34.72
N LYS A 587 27.15 17.51 -34.74
CA LYS A 587 27.04 18.79 -35.45
C LYS A 587 27.97 19.86 -34.87
N LYS A 588 28.12 19.91 -33.54
CA LYS A 588 29.03 20.84 -32.85
C LYS A 588 30.48 20.58 -33.25
N LEU A 589 30.94 19.33 -33.16
CA LEU A 589 32.32 18.95 -33.47
C LEU A 589 32.63 19.07 -34.96
N LEU A 590 31.68 18.71 -35.83
CA LEU A 590 31.81 18.88 -37.28
C LEU A 590 32.02 20.35 -37.64
N ALA A 591 31.22 21.26 -37.09
CA ALA A 591 31.36 22.69 -37.33
C ALA A 591 32.69 23.27 -36.81
N GLN A 592 33.26 22.71 -35.74
CA GLN A 592 34.50 23.17 -35.11
C GLN A 592 35.76 22.65 -35.80
N HIS A 593 35.79 21.36 -36.16
CA HIS A 593 36.99 20.68 -36.66
C HIS A 593 36.97 20.47 -38.18
N PHE A 594 35.79 20.45 -38.82
CA PHE A 594 35.62 20.18 -40.25
C PHE A 594 34.60 21.14 -40.90
N PRO A 595 34.90 22.46 -40.96
CA PRO A 595 33.92 23.48 -41.35
C PRO A 595 33.39 23.39 -42.79
N ASN A 596 34.04 22.59 -43.66
CA ASN A 596 33.62 22.39 -45.06
C ASN A 596 32.78 21.12 -45.25
N GLU A 597 32.56 20.34 -44.19
CA GLU A 597 31.83 19.07 -44.23
C GLU A 597 30.36 19.25 -43.85
N VAL A 598 29.50 18.37 -44.39
CA VAL A 598 28.04 18.41 -44.13
C VAL A 598 27.63 17.18 -43.32
N TRP A 599 26.91 17.41 -42.22
CA TRP A 599 26.43 16.33 -41.36
C TRP A 599 25.53 15.37 -42.15
N GLY A 600 25.80 14.06 -42.06
CA GLY A 600 25.13 13.01 -42.84
C GLY A 600 25.65 12.81 -44.27
N ASN A 601 26.59 13.65 -44.75
CA ASN A 601 27.20 13.50 -46.07
C ASN A 601 28.68 13.97 -46.07
N LEU A 602 29.54 13.15 -45.46
CA LEU A 602 30.97 13.42 -45.30
C LEU A 602 31.74 13.12 -46.59
N SER A 603 32.73 13.95 -46.92
CA SER A 603 33.52 13.88 -48.15
C SER A 603 34.43 12.65 -48.25
N SER A 604 34.81 12.07 -47.11
CA SER A 604 35.67 10.88 -47.06
C SER A 604 35.45 10.04 -45.79
N LEU A 605 35.80 8.75 -45.89
CA LEU A 605 35.70 7.79 -44.78
C LEU A 605 36.72 8.07 -43.67
N GLU A 606 37.85 8.72 -43.98
CA GLU A 606 38.88 9.12 -43.01
C GLU A 606 38.40 10.27 -42.12
N VAL A 607 37.71 11.26 -42.70
CA VAL A 607 37.05 12.34 -41.95
C VAL A 607 35.97 11.78 -41.03
N GLY A 608 35.21 10.77 -41.49
CA GLY A 608 34.24 10.07 -40.65
C GLY A 608 34.86 9.39 -39.44
N ALA A 609 35.98 8.68 -39.61
CA ALA A 609 36.67 8.02 -38.49
C ALA A 609 37.28 9.02 -37.48
N GLN A 610 37.83 10.15 -37.96
CA GLN A 610 38.36 11.20 -37.10
C GLN A 610 37.24 11.91 -36.32
N LEU A 611 36.11 12.20 -36.97
CA LEU A 611 34.94 12.76 -36.32
C LEU A 611 34.38 11.81 -35.25
N GLU A 612 34.25 10.51 -35.56
CA GLU A 612 33.75 9.52 -34.60
C GLU A 612 34.63 9.46 -33.35
N THR A 613 35.96 9.53 -33.51
CA THR A 613 36.88 9.57 -32.36
C THR A 613 36.62 10.78 -31.47
N LEU A 614 36.50 11.98 -32.07
CA LEU A 614 36.19 13.21 -31.32
C LEU A 614 34.80 13.16 -30.66
N VAL A 615 33.83 12.54 -31.33
CA VAL A 615 32.47 12.36 -30.82
C VAL A 615 32.47 11.44 -29.60
N LEU A 616 33.21 10.34 -29.64
CA LEU A 616 33.35 9.43 -28.50
C LEU A 616 34.02 10.12 -27.30
N ASP A 617 35.09 10.88 -27.52
CA ASP A 617 35.76 11.65 -26.47
C ASP A 617 34.82 12.69 -25.82
N GLU A 618 34.07 13.44 -26.63
CA GLU A 618 33.11 14.44 -26.14
C GLU A 618 31.88 13.77 -25.48
N ILE A 619 31.46 12.59 -25.94
CA ILE A 619 30.41 11.80 -25.30
C ILE A 619 30.85 11.40 -23.89
N ASP A 620 32.09 10.98 -23.69
CA ASP A 620 32.58 10.61 -22.36
C ASP A 620 32.67 11.83 -21.43
N VAL A 621 33.14 12.98 -21.93
CA VAL A 621 33.08 14.25 -21.18
C VAL A 621 31.65 14.63 -20.83
N PHE A 622 30.72 14.50 -21.78
CA PHE A 622 29.30 14.78 -21.55
C PHE A 622 28.69 13.84 -20.51
N ARG A 623 29.00 12.54 -20.55
CA ARG A 623 28.55 11.56 -19.55
C ARG A 623 29.04 11.92 -18.14
N GLU A 624 30.30 12.32 -18.00
CA GLU A 624 30.85 12.76 -16.71
C GLU A 624 30.14 14.02 -16.18
N GLN A 625 29.90 15.00 -17.05
CA GLN A 625 29.18 16.22 -16.70
C GLN A 625 27.72 15.93 -16.32
N PHE A 626 27.03 15.13 -17.13
CA PHE A 626 25.63 14.75 -16.91
C PHE A 626 25.49 14.01 -15.56
N ARG A 627 26.41 13.09 -15.26
CA ARG A 627 26.50 12.43 -13.96
C ARG A 627 26.69 13.42 -12.83
N ALA A 628 27.65 14.33 -12.94
CA ALA A 628 27.94 15.32 -11.90
C ALA A 628 26.74 16.24 -11.61
N GLU A 629 25.93 16.55 -12.64
CA GLU A 629 24.75 17.40 -12.52
C GLU A 629 23.53 16.65 -11.93
N HIS A 630 23.28 15.41 -12.32
CA HIS A 630 22.05 14.69 -11.98
C HIS A 630 22.17 13.77 -10.76
N MET A 631 23.36 13.23 -10.47
CA MET A 631 23.57 12.32 -9.34
C MET A 631 23.18 12.93 -7.98
N PRO A 632 23.46 14.20 -7.66
CA PRO A 632 23.07 14.77 -6.36
C PRO A 632 21.58 14.68 -6.09
N LYS A 633 20.74 14.93 -7.11
CA LYS A 633 19.28 14.85 -6.98
C LYS A 633 18.81 13.40 -6.81
N MET A 634 19.37 12.46 -7.56
CA MET A 634 19.01 11.04 -7.42
C MET A 634 19.39 10.50 -6.03
N VAL A 635 20.53 10.92 -5.47
CA VAL A 635 20.95 10.56 -4.12
C VAL A 635 20.00 11.16 -3.08
N GLU A 636 19.58 12.41 -3.24
CA GLU A 636 18.59 13.05 -2.37
C GLU A 636 17.24 12.31 -2.38
N ASP A 637 16.77 11.88 -3.55
CA ASP A 637 15.55 11.09 -3.69
C ASP A 637 15.69 9.70 -3.03
N ILE A 638 16.86 9.05 -3.17
CA ILE A 638 17.17 7.78 -2.48
C ILE A 638 17.17 7.97 -0.95
N ASP A 639 17.86 8.99 -0.44
CA ASP A 639 17.94 9.28 1.00
C ASP A 639 16.56 9.56 1.60
N ARG A 640 15.68 10.22 0.83
CA ARG A 640 14.28 10.44 1.21
C ARG A 640 13.52 9.13 1.35
N HIS A 641 13.57 8.26 0.35
CA HIS A 641 12.91 6.95 0.41
C HIS A 641 13.46 6.07 1.53
N LEU A 642 14.77 6.07 1.76
CA LEU A 642 15.39 5.37 2.88
C LEU A 642 14.97 5.94 4.24
N THR A 643 14.68 7.23 4.33
CA THR A 643 14.16 7.86 5.55
C THR A 643 12.75 7.41 5.85
N TYR A 644 11.86 7.33 4.85
CA TYR A 644 10.51 6.76 5.02
C TYR A 644 10.56 5.30 5.45
N LEU A 645 11.39 4.52 4.77
CA LEU A 645 11.60 3.12 5.07
C LEU A 645 12.16 2.93 6.49
N ALA A 646 13.02 3.83 6.97
CA ALA A 646 13.53 3.81 8.33
C ALA A 646 12.50 4.18 9.40
N GLY A 647 11.37 4.79 9.03
CA GLY A 647 10.25 5.03 9.93
C GLY A 647 9.41 3.80 10.23
N ILE A 648 9.57 2.77 9.42
CA ILE A 648 8.93 1.47 9.61
C ILE A 648 9.93 0.58 10.34
N GLU A 649 9.65 0.26 11.60
CA GLU A 649 10.41 -0.74 12.33
C GLU A 649 10.12 -2.11 11.74
N ARG A 650 8.85 -2.48 11.61
CA ARG A 650 8.39 -3.74 10.99
C ARG A 650 7.17 -3.50 10.13
N ALA A 651 7.05 -4.22 9.03
CA ALA A 651 5.81 -4.29 8.28
C ALA A 651 5.45 -5.73 7.94
N LEU A 652 4.16 -6.03 8.04
CA LEU A 652 3.55 -7.25 7.54
C LEU A 652 2.36 -6.87 6.68
N VAL A 653 2.32 -7.34 5.42
CA VAL A 653 1.15 -7.24 4.56
C VAL A 653 0.76 -8.65 4.15
N ALA A 654 -0.47 -9.06 4.45
CA ALA A 654 -1.05 -10.33 4.06
C ALA A 654 -2.27 -10.11 3.19
N LEU A 655 -2.45 -10.98 2.20
CA LEU A 655 -3.54 -10.95 1.25
C LEU A 655 -4.17 -12.35 1.16
N GLU A 656 -5.47 -12.42 1.33
CA GLU A 656 -6.29 -13.57 0.96
C GLU A 656 -7.03 -13.24 -0.34
N LEU A 657 -6.88 -14.11 -1.34
CA LEU A 657 -7.59 -14.03 -2.61
C LEU A 657 -8.58 -15.18 -2.73
N ALA A 658 -9.83 -14.86 -3.09
CA ALA A 658 -10.86 -15.81 -3.47
C ALA A 658 -11.55 -15.38 -4.78
N ASP A 659 -12.31 -16.29 -5.41
CA ASP A 659 -12.97 -16.07 -6.72
C ASP A 659 -13.96 -14.87 -6.72
N LYS A 660 -14.45 -14.47 -5.54
CA LYS A 660 -15.46 -13.41 -5.38
C LYS A 660 -15.06 -12.30 -4.42
N GLU A 661 -14.13 -12.58 -3.53
CA GLU A 661 -13.82 -11.76 -2.36
C GLU A 661 -12.31 -11.72 -2.16
N PHE A 662 -11.86 -10.73 -1.41
CA PHE A 662 -10.47 -10.62 -0.98
C PHE A 662 -10.41 -9.97 0.39
N GLU A 663 -9.33 -10.28 1.11
CA GLU A 663 -9.01 -9.64 2.38
C GLU A 663 -7.55 -9.18 2.37
N ILE A 664 -7.30 -7.98 2.90
CA ILE A 664 -5.99 -7.37 3.05
C ILE A 664 -5.82 -7.03 4.53
N ASP A 665 -4.76 -7.54 5.13
CA ASP A 665 -4.31 -7.14 6.46
C ASP A 665 -2.91 -6.55 6.35
N ALA A 666 -2.74 -5.29 6.74
CA ALA A 666 -1.45 -4.61 6.74
C ALA A 666 -1.16 -4.04 8.11
N ARG A 667 -0.01 -4.39 8.68
CA ARG A 667 0.42 -4.02 10.02
C ARG A 667 1.79 -3.38 9.96
N PHE A 668 1.92 -2.23 10.59
CA PHE A 668 3.14 -1.44 10.61
C PHE A 668 3.50 -1.08 12.05
N VAL A 669 4.66 -1.56 12.51
CA VAL A 669 5.28 -1.06 13.74
C VAL A 669 6.12 0.15 13.36
N LEU A 670 5.76 1.31 13.90
CA LEU A 670 6.41 2.58 13.61
C LEU A 670 7.43 2.92 14.71
N ASP A 671 8.56 3.53 14.35
CA ASP A 671 9.60 3.87 15.34
C ASP A 671 9.08 4.84 16.41
N SER A 672 8.89 4.31 17.62
CA SER A 672 8.40 5.03 18.80
C SER A 672 9.35 6.12 19.33
N LYS A 673 10.59 6.22 18.82
CA LYS A 673 11.47 7.36 19.15
C LYS A 673 11.03 8.67 18.50
N ALA A 674 10.12 8.62 17.53
CA ALA A 674 9.40 9.79 17.03
C ALA A 674 8.20 10.20 17.91
N SER A 675 7.85 9.40 18.93
CA SER A 675 6.63 9.57 19.72
C SER A 675 6.88 9.38 21.23
N LYS A 676 7.77 10.19 21.81
CA LYS A 676 7.70 10.40 23.27
C LYS A 676 6.79 11.61 23.55
N PRO A 677 5.79 11.46 24.45
CA PRO A 677 4.83 12.52 24.78
C PRO A 677 5.47 13.78 25.37
#